data_AF-A0A0A6VI89-F1
#
_entry.id   AF-A0A0A6VI89-F1
#
_cell.length_a   1.000
_cell.length_b   1.000
_cell.length_c   1.000
_cell.angle_alpha   90.00
_cell.angle_beta   90.00
_cell.angle_gamma   90.00
#
_symmetry.space_group_name_H-M   'P 1'
#
loop_
_entity.id
_entity.type
_entity.pdbx_description
1 polymer ?
#
loop_
_entity_poly.entity_id
_entity_poly.type
_entity_poly.pdbx_seq_one_letter_code
_entity_poly.pdbx_strand_id
1 'polypeptide(L)'
;METIISKGKNLHEAIRLGLEILETTKDQVNVEIIHNGKKGFLGIRSKYAVVKLTKKEPSTSSSAFSNIEQMLKMIEDDTPAKNNRRSFKKDIQNEIEKEKDEAKVWIKNGKLYSTSTSNHFPSITVHSGIKLFKNDQEVKEKTTVVTDASAYMLKVENKEFATKWELKLDPLKLSARLTVEPGAKWVRHLPDIEADQHIDIKIEENKVITNQLTYQDVMAKLDQLKVKHGFNQAAIMKAITTTEPGTFEIATGIKPKEGKNGWVEIKITLETSQAPKKLEDGRVDYREIQSITTVERGAVIAIIHPPIPGQIGYTVTNEPLPAKQTVPIIVRAGKGIMLVDDKVVALESGRPHFEQRGQLFKVEIMPKLKHNGDVDLSSGNLHFTGDIDVLGEVKQNMIVEARGNINVYKTINQATITASGAIMTYGNVIGSKLSAGKHNMIVTELGKLLGEINQHVEKMIQLIKQLTSAAAFKSNDISSRGVQPLIRILLEKKFKPISPLVQQYVEMIGKAENYLDEDEWKETSLSLSTLFLSLSNEVISIDWLLLLSKKMQELHKRSTVMVEPDSFISLPHAFNSCLYSSGNVSIVGKGCINTKIHAGGSLHVSGVVRGEEVYGGLGVKINEVGSLRGKPTVICVPNNQTIEVNKAMEGTVIQIGSIKHILKETVYHVRARLDHNQCILFETYNGGKS
;
A
#
# COMPACT_ATOMS: atom_id res chain seq x y z
N MET A 1 44.81 -31.47 -25.79
CA MET A 1 44.24 -30.10 -25.75
C MET A 1 45.15 -29.14 -26.49
N GLU A 2 44.70 -28.61 -27.64
CA GLU A 2 45.41 -27.55 -28.35
C GLU A 2 45.38 -26.25 -27.53
N THR A 3 46.52 -25.57 -27.41
CA THR A 3 46.65 -24.31 -26.68
C THR A 3 47.58 -23.37 -27.42
N ILE A 4 47.21 -22.10 -27.57
CA ILE A 4 48.07 -21.07 -28.16
C ILE A 4 48.12 -19.81 -27.30
N ILE A 5 49.23 -19.07 -27.39
CA ILE A 5 49.39 -17.75 -26.76
C ILE A 5 49.42 -16.70 -27.87
N SER A 6 48.48 -15.76 -27.83
CA SER A 6 48.32 -14.69 -28.82
C SER A 6 48.54 -13.32 -28.18
N LYS A 7 49.02 -12.36 -28.98
CA LYS A 7 49.36 -10.99 -28.55
C LYS A 7 48.72 -9.98 -29.49
N GLY A 8 48.16 -8.90 -28.93
CA GLY A 8 47.49 -7.83 -29.67
C GLY A 8 47.60 -6.49 -28.95
N LYS A 9 47.36 -5.36 -29.62
CA LYS A 9 47.46 -4.00 -29.05
C LYS A 9 46.41 -3.78 -27.96
N ASN A 10 45.32 -4.56 -27.99
CA ASN A 10 44.30 -4.66 -26.98
C ASN A 10 43.79 -6.11 -26.88
N LEU A 11 42.97 -6.39 -25.86
CA LEU A 11 42.47 -7.73 -25.56
C LEU A 11 41.63 -8.33 -26.71
N HIS A 12 40.79 -7.52 -27.38
CA HIS A 12 39.97 -8.00 -28.49
C HIS A 12 40.83 -8.45 -29.69
N GLU A 13 41.87 -7.70 -30.04
CA GLU A 13 42.79 -8.05 -31.12
C GLU A 13 43.59 -9.32 -30.78
N ALA A 14 44.07 -9.44 -29.52
CA ALA A 14 44.80 -10.62 -29.06
C ALA A 14 43.92 -11.89 -29.11
N ILE A 15 42.66 -11.80 -28.68
CA ILE A 15 41.71 -12.92 -28.75
C ILE A 15 41.38 -13.26 -30.21
N ARG A 16 41.09 -12.26 -31.06
CA ARG A 16 40.76 -12.50 -32.48
C ARG A 16 41.86 -13.27 -33.20
N LEU A 17 43.12 -12.81 -33.08
CA LEU A 17 44.27 -13.46 -33.72
C LEU A 17 44.49 -14.90 -33.21
N GLY A 18 44.28 -15.15 -31.91
CA GLY A 18 44.48 -16.50 -31.38
C GLY A 18 43.35 -17.48 -31.71
N LEU A 19 42.13 -16.98 -31.93
CA LEU A 19 41.00 -17.76 -32.48
C LEU A 19 41.23 -18.12 -33.95
N GLU A 20 41.76 -17.16 -34.71
CA GLU A 20 42.11 -17.30 -36.14
C GLU A 20 43.19 -18.39 -36.33
N ILE A 21 44.20 -18.46 -35.45
CA ILE A 21 45.24 -19.51 -35.51
C ILE A 21 44.76 -20.88 -34.97
N LEU A 22 43.78 -20.93 -34.07
CA LEU A 22 43.20 -22.20 -33.57
C LEU A 22 42.03 -22.72 -34.43
N GLU A 23 41.71 -22.03 -35.53
CA GLU A 23 40.59 -22.30 -36.45
C GLU A 23 39.28 -22.61 -35.72
N THR A 24 38.92 -21.77 -34.75
CA THR A 24 37.84 -22.04 -33.80
C THR A 24 37.14 -20.77 -33.33
N THR A 25 35.92 -20.91 -32.79
CA THR A 25 35.09 -19.79 -32.34
C THR A 25 35.24 -19.53 -30.83
N LYS A 26 34.91 -18.32 -30.38
CA LYS A 26 35.16 -17.85 -29.00
C LYS A 26 34.47 -18.71 -27.93
N ASP A 27 33.33 -19.31 -28.26
CA ASP A 27 32.56 -20.23 -27.43
C ASP A 27 33.26 -21.59 -27.23
N GLN A 28 34.08 -22.03 -28.19
CA GLN A 28 34.77 -23.32 -28.20
C GLN A 28 36.13 -23.32 -27.47
N VAL A 29 36.58 -22.18 -26.96
CA VAL A 29 37.84 -22.04 -26.21
C VAL A 29 37.65 -21.46 -24.82
N ASN A 30 38.56 -21.79 -23.92
CA ASN A 30 38.80 -21.04 -22.69
C ASN A 30 39.85 -19.95 -22.99
N VAL A 31 39.57 -18.72 -22.54
CA VAL A 31 40.48 -17.57 -22.71
C VAL A 31 41.04 -17.17 -21.36
N GLU A 32 42.33 -17.37 -21.16
CA GLU A 32 43.08 -16.94 -19.99
C GLU A 32 43.83 -15.63 -20.31
N ILE A 33 43.59 -14.57 -19.54
CA ILE A 33 44.20 -13.25 -19.78
C ILE A 33 45.48 -13.14 -18.95
N ILE A 34 46.62 -13.30 -19.61
CA ILE A 34 47.94 -13.20 -18.96
C ILE A 34 48.32 -11.73 -18.71
N HIS A 35 47.97 -10.82 -19.63
CA HIS A 35 48.22 -9.40 -19.47
C HIS A 35 47.18 -8.58 -20.25
N ASN A 36 46.48 -7.66 -19.58
CA ASN A 36 45.40 -6.86 -20.21
C ASN A 36 45.90 -5.81 -21.21
N GLY A 37 47.22 -5.54 -21.24
CA GLY A 37 47.78 -4.42 -21.99
C GLY A 37 47.57 -3.08 -21.29
N LYS A 38 48.34 -2.05 -21.66
CA LYS A 38 48.18 -0.70 -21.11
C LYS A 38 48.54 0.34 -22.17
N LYS A 39 47.60 1.24 -22.49
CA LYS A 39 47.83 2.38 -23.39
C LYS A 39 48.61 3.46 -22.64
N GLY A 40 49.77 3.84 -23.17
CA GLY A 40 50.52 5.02 -22.73
C GLY A 40 49.95 6.31 -23.32
N PHE A 41 50.13 7.42 -22.63
CA PHE A 41 49.77 8.76 -23.13
C PHE A 41 50.58 9.07 -24.41
N LEU A 42 49.90 9.50 -25.47
CA LEU A 42 50.46 9.66 -26.83
C LEU A 42 51.22 8.43 -27.41
N GLY A 43 50.89 7.21 -26.98
CA GLY A 43 51.36 5.97 -27.62
C GLY A 43 52.79 5.52 -27.26
N ILE A 44 53.58 6.37 -26.61
CA ILE A 44 54.91 6.01 -26.10
C ILE A 44 54.76 5.09 -24.88
N ARG A 45 55.50 3.97 -24.86
CA ARG A 45 55.45 2.88 -23.84
C ARG A 45 54.09 2.16 -23.71
N SER A 46 53.40 1.87 -24.82
CA SER A 46 52.26 0.92 -24.77
C SER A 46 52.74 -0.53 -24.55
N LYS A 47 52.09 -1.27 -23.65
CA LYS A 47 52.29 -2.73 -23.49
C LYS A 47 51.14 -3.49 -24.16
N TYR A 48 51.49 -4.49 -24.98
CA TYR A 48 50.53 -5.39 -25.63
C TYR A 48 49.70 -6.19 -24.61
N ALA A 49 48.48 -6.54 -25.01
CA ALA A 49 47.67 -7.55 -24.35
C ALA A 49 48.14 -8.95 -24.78
N VAL A 50 48.14 -9.90 -23.84
CA VAL A 50 48.57 -11.28 -24.04
C VAL A 50 47.50 -12.20 -23.48
N VAL A 51 47.01 -13.11 -24.30
CA VAL A 51 46.00 -14.10 -23.94
C VAL A 51 46.46 -15.50 -24.30
N LYS A 52 46.05 -16.48 -23.52
CA LYS A 52 46.23 -17.91 -23.78
C LYS A 52 44.86 -18.51 -24.04
N LEU A 53 44.75 -19.29 -25.11
CA LEU A 53 43.52 -19.86 -25.63
C LEU A 53 43.67 -21.37 -25.66
N THR A 54 42.76 -22.10 -25.01
CA THR A 54 42.76 -23.57 -24.95
C THR A 54 41.42 -24.11 -25.43
N LYS A 55 41.44 -25.03 -26.40
CA LYS A 55 40.23 -25.63 -27.01
C LYS A 55 39.50 -26.52 -25.99
N LYS A 56 38.19 -26.35 -25.86
CA LYS A 56 37.31 -27.14 -24.98
C LYS A 56 37.01 -28.49 -25.62
N GLU A 57 36.89 -29.54 -24.82
CA GLU A 57 36.37 -30.83 -25.28
C GLU A 57 34.83 -30.82 -25.32
N PRO A 58 34.20 -31.46 -26.32
CA PRO A 58 32.75 -31.43 -26.48
C PRO A 58 32.05 -32.36 -25.47
N SER A 59 31.11 -31.81 -24.71
CA SER A 59 30.19 -32.57 -23.84
C SER A 59 28.73 -32.30 -24.23
N THR A 60 27.95 -33.37 -24.33
CA THR A 60 26.57 -33.38 -24.85
C THR A 60 25.53 -33.05 -23.78
N SER A 61 24.94 -31.85 -23.82
CA SER A 61 23.69 -31.55 -23.09
C SER A 61 22.98 -30.26 -23.57
N SER A 62 22.42 -30.25 -24.78
CA SER A 62 21.60 -29.14 -25.30
C SER A 62 20.08 -29.31 -25.07
N SER A 63 19.62 -30.47 -24.59
CA SER A 63 18.21 -30.87 -24.58
C SER A 63 17.37 -30.43 -23.37
N ALA A 64 17.95 -29.74 -22.38
CA ALA A 64 17.25 -29.35 -21.15
C ALA A 64 16.47 -28.01 -21.24
N PHE A 65 16.76 -27.17 -22.25
CA PHE A 65 16.29 -25.78 -22.28
C PHE A 65 15.06 -25.52 -23.18
N SER A 66 14.67 -26.45 -24.06
CA SER A 66 13.51 -26.28 -24.97
C SER A 66 12.15 -26.38 -24.28
N ASN A 67 12.06 -27.10 -23.15
CA ASN A 67 10.77 -27.55 -22.64
C ASN A 67 10.03 -26.52 -21.77
N ILE A 68 10.62 -25.36 -21.51
CA ILE A 68 9.99 -24.28 -20.73
C ILE A 68 9.11 -23.37 -21.63
N GLU A 69 9.42 -23.24 -22.92
CA GLU A 69 8.64 -22.40 -23.84
C GLU A 69 7.26 -22.99 -24.20
N GLN A 70 7.10 -24.32 -24.13
CA GLN A 70 5.85 -24.98 -24.53
C GLN A 70 4.72 -24.93 -23.47
N MET A 71 5.04 -24.74 -22.19
CA MET A 71 4.02 -24.77 -21.11
C MET A 71 3.22 -23.46 -20.93
N LEU A 72 3.53 -22.39 -21.68
CA LEU A 72 2.95 -21.05 -21.49
C LEU A 72 1.88 -20.64 -22.53
N LYS A 73 1.38 -21.57 -23.35
CA LYS A 73 0.62 -21.24 -24.57
C LYS A 73 -0.77 -21.88 -24.73
N MET A 74 -1.38 -22.44 -23.67
CA MET A 74 -2.67 -23.15 -23.79
C MET A 74 -3.63 -22.91 -22.61
N ILE A 75 -4.34 -21.77 -22.60
CA ILE A 75 -5.68 -21.57 -22.01
C ILE A 75 -6.41 -20.52 -22.89
N GLU A 76 -7.75 -20.63 -23.01
CA GLU A 76 -8.72 -19.76 -23.73
C GLU A 76 -8.91 -19.98 -25.24
N ASP A 77 -9.92 -20.80 -25.59
CA ASP A 77 -11.19 -20.42 -26.26
C ASP A 77 -12.17 -21.64 -26.07
N ASP A 78 -13.50 -21.61 -26.16
CA ASP A 78 -14.41 -20.89 -27.07
C ASP A 78 -15.90 -21.01 -26.57
N THR A 79 -16.85 -20.34 -27.25
CA THR A 79 -18.32 -20.51 -27.13
C THR A 79 -18.90 -21.37 -28.29
N PRO A 80 -20.22 -21.72 -28.32
CA PRO A 80 -21.16 -20.98 -29.19
C PRO A 80 -22.67 -21.03 -28.78
N ALA A 81 -23.57 -20.45 -29.60
CA ALA A 81 -24.99 -20.14 -29.29
C ALA A 81 -26.07 -20.78 -30.24
N LYS A 82 -27.37 -20.40 -30.02
CA LYS A 82 -28.60 -20.37 -30.93
C LYS A 82 -29.59 -21.57 -30.89
N ASN A 83 -30.91 -21.48 -31.22
CA ASN A 83 -31.77 -20.37 -31.71
C ASN A 83 -33.32 -20.50 -31.45
N ASN A 84 -34.02 -19.36 -31.29
CA ASN A 84 -35.42 -18.95 -31.62
C ASN A 84 -36.58 -19.91 -32.03
N ARG A 85 -37.81 -19.66 -31.50
CA ARG A 85 -39.11 -19.19 -32.16
C ARG A 85 -40.33 -19.37 -31.20
N ARG A 86 -41.16 -18.35 -30.87
CA ARG A 86 -42.43 -17.86 -31.53
C ARG A 86 -43.43 -18.98 -31.95
N SER A 87 -44.77 -18.90 -31.83
CA SER A 87 -45.77 -17.93 -31.27
C SER A 87 -47.22 -18.42 -31.57
N PHE A 88 -48.27 -18.03 -30.82
CA PHE A 88 -49.58 -17.45 -31.28
C PHE A 88 -50.76 -17.59 -30.27
N LYS A 89 -51.74 -16.66 -30.36
CA LYS A 89 -53.08 -16.65 -29.74
C LYS A 89 -54.17 -16.97 -30.79
N LYS A 90 -55.37 -17.42 -30.37
CA LYS A 90 -56.64 -16.70 -30.63
C LYS A 90 -57.88 -17.24 -29.88
N ASP A 91 -58.86 -16.36 -29.71
CA ASP A 91 -60.16 -16.51 -29.05
C ASP A 91 -61.30 -16.89 -30.04
N ILE A 92 -62.39 -17.49 -29.56
CA ILE A 92 -63.75 -17.49 -30.18
C ILE A 92 -64.82 -17.37 -29.07
N GLN A 93 -66.00 -16.84 -29.42
CA GLN A 93 -67.06 -16.33 -28.55
C GLN A 93 -68.39 -17.12 -28.61
N ASN A 94 -69.22 -16.90 -27.58
CA ASN A 94 -70.69 -16.78 -27.55
C ASN A 94 -71.66 -18.00 -27.46
N GLU A 95 -72.63 -17.79 -26.55
CA GLU A 95 -74.10 -18.01 -26.63
C GLU A 95 -74.83 -19.28 -26.08
N ILE A 96 -75.33 -19.12 -24.84
CA ILE A 96 -76.73 -19.27 -24.35
C ILE A 96 -77.47 -20.64 -24.46
N GLU A 97 -77.63 -21.23 -23.26
CA GLU A 97 -78.81 -21.92 -22.68
C GLU A 97 -79.77 -22.77 -23.55
N LYS A 98 -79.93 -24.04 -23.13
CA LYS A 98 -81.25 -24.55 -22.71
C LYS A 98 -81.13 -25.81 -21.85
N GLU A 99 -81.73 -25.79 -20.66
CA GLU A 99 -81.75 -26.94 -19.76
C GLU A 99 -82.43 -28.17 -20.41
N LYS A 100 -81.70 -29.28 -20.36
CA LYS A 100 -82.23 -30.64 -20.25
C LYS A 100 -81.48 -31.32 -19.11
N ASP A 101 -81.96 -32.47 -18.64
CA ASP A 101 -81.24 -33.28 -17.66
C ASP A 101 -79.85 -33.66 -18.22
N GLU A 102 -78.85 -32.92 -17.78
CA GLU A 102 -77.48 -33.01 -18.27
C GLU A 102 -76.61 -33.76 -17.29
N ALA A 103 -75.67 -34.53 -17.85
CA ALA A 103 -74.72 -35.29 -17.08
C ALA A 103 -73.66 -34.34 -16.51
N LYS A 104 -73.70 -34.07 -15.20
CA LYS A 104 -72.88 -33.06 -14.52
C LYS A 104 -72.03 -33.66 -13.40
N VAL A 105 -70.90 -33.02 -13.12
CA VAL A 105 -70.00 -33.34 -12.02
C VAL A 105 -69.58 -32.05 -11.31
N TRP A 106 -69.44 -32.12 -9.98
CA TRP A 106 -69.06 -30.98 -9.14
C TRP A 106 -68.25 -31.43 -7.93
N ILE A 107 -67.56 -30.48 -7.28
CA ILE A 107 -66.89 -30.71 -6.00
C ILE A 107 -67.53 -29.81 -4.95
N LYS A 108 -67.94 -30.41 -3.83
CA LYS A 108 -68.46 -29.68 -2.67
C LYS A 108 -67.93 -30.24 -1.36
N ASN A 109 -67.38 -29.40 -0.50
CA ASN A 109 -66.67 -29.80 0.71
C ASN A 109 -65.60 -30.88 0.47
N GLY A 110 -64.86 -30.78 -0.64
CA GLY A 110 -63.82 -31.74 -1.04
C GLY A 110 -64.33 -33.14 -1.44
N LYS A 111 -65.64 -33.35 -1.59
CA LYS A 111 -66.24 -34.57 -2.14
C LYS A 111 -66.66 -34.36 -3.58
N LEU A 112 -66.42 -35.37 -4.41
CA LEU A 112 -66.88 -35.41 -5.80
C LEU A 112 -68.33 -35.90 -5.83
N TYR A 113 -69.16 -35.23 -6.61
CA TYR A 113 -70.55 -35.59 -6.87
C TYR A 113 -70.78 -35.64 -8.38
N SER A 114 -71.61 -36.58 -8.85
CA SER A 114 -72.00 -36.68 -10.25
C SER A 114 -73.49 -36.95 -10.43
N THR A 115 -73.97 -36.69 -11.64
CA THR A 115 -75.24 -37.17 -12.17
C THR A 115 -74.99 -37.58 -13.61
N SER A 116 -75.44 -38.79 -13.98
CA SER A 116 -75.21 -39.42 -15.28
C SER A 116 -76.55 -39.71 -15.96
N THR A 117 -76.62 -39.60 -17.29
CA THR A 117 -77.84 -39.96 -18.06
C THR A 117 -77.56 -41.12 -19.00
N SER A 118 -78.60 -41.72 -19.59
CA SER A 118 -78.44 -42.90 -20.46
C SER A 118 -77.53 -42.67 -21.67
N ASN A 119 -77.36 -41.41 -22.08
CA ASN A 119 -76.65 -41.02 -23.30
C ASN A 119 -75.44 -40.09 -23.03
N HIS A 120 -75.23 -39.62 -21.80
CA HIS A 120 -74.11 -38.73 -21.45
C HIS A 120 -73.55 -39.07 -20.06
N PHE A 121 -72.22 -39.02 -19.94
CA PHE A 121 -71.52 -39.17 -18.66
C PHE A 121 -70.60 -37.96 -18.44
N PRO A 122 -70.53 -37.40 -17.23
CA PRO A 122 -69.63 -36.30 -16.95
C PRO A 122 -68.18 -36.80 -16.86
N SER A 123 -67.22 -35.89 -17.01
CA SER A 123 -65.79 -36.24 -16.95
C SER A 123 -64.98 -35.25 -16.13
N ILE A 124 -63.83 -35.69 -15.62
CA ILE A 124 -62.94 -34.87 -14.80
C ILE A 124 -61.51 -34.95 -15.30
N THR A 125 -60.80 -33.83 -15.24
CA THR A 125 -59.34 -33.78 -15.42
C THR A 125 -58.67 -33.47 -14.09
N VAL A 126 -57.78 -34.34 -13.64
CA VAL A 126 -57.07 -34.25 -12.35
C VAL A 126 -55.67 -33.70 -12.60
N HIS A 127 -55.37 -32.52 -12.06
CA HIS A 127 -54.04 -31.93 -12.17
C HIS A 127 -53.03 -32.53 -11.16
N SER A 128 -51.75 -32.31 -11.42
CA SER A 128 -50.63 -32.86 -10.64
C SER A 128 -50.67 -32.46 -9.17
N GLY A 129 -50.61 -33.45 -8.27
CA GLY A 129 -50.64 -33.25 -6.80
C GLY A 129 -51.91 -33.77 -6.14
N ILE A 130 -52.89 -34.22 -6.92
CA ILE A 130 -54.13 -34.85 -6.49
C ILE A 130 -54.13 -36.30 -7.00
N LYS A 131 -54.54 -37.25 -6.16
CA LYS A 131 -54.75 -38.66 -6.52
C LYS A 131 -56.24 -38.98 -6.50
N LEU A 132 -56.75 -39.56 -7.58
CA LEU A 132 -58.13 -39.99 -7.70
C LEU A 132 -58.23 -41.50 -7.48
N PHE A 133 -59.11 -41.92 -6.58
CA PHE A 133 -59.46 -43.31 -6.36
C PHE A 133 -60.91 -43.55 -6.81
N LYS A 134 -61.14 -44.61 -7.57
CA LYS A 134 -62.46 -45.13 -7.96
C LYS A 134 -62.62 -46.52 -7.38
N ASN A 135 -63.58 -46.72 -6.48
CA ASN A 135 -63.79 -47.99 -5.76
C ASN A 135 -62.47 -48.55 -5.18
N ASP A 136 -61.74 -47.71 -4.44
CA ASP A 136 -60.43 -47.95 -3.83
C ASP A 136 -59.25 -48.28 -4.78
N GLN A 137 -59.45 -48.26 -6.11
CA GLN A 137 -58.36 -48.35 -7.09
C GLN A 137 -57.92 -46.96 -7.59
N GLU A 138 -56.61 -46.71 -7.64
CA GLU A 138 -56.04 -45.44 -8.13
C GLU A 138 -56.19 -45.32 -9.65
N VAL A 139 -56.84 -44.24 -10.10
CA VAL A 139 -56.97 -43.89 -11.53
C VAL A 139 -55.67 -43.25 -11.99
N LYS A 140 -55.08 -43.78 -13.07
CA LYS A 140 -53.77 -43.32 -13.59
C LYS A 140 -53.90 -42.32 -14.73
N GLU A 141 -55.04 -42.35 -15.41
CA GLU A 141 -55.42 -41.42 -16.46
C GLU A 141 -55.68 -40.03 -15.87
N LYS A 142 -55.08 -38.99 -16.49
CA LYS A 142 -55.33 -37.60 -16.05
C LYS A 142 -56.77 -37.17 -16.25
N THR A 143 -57.45 -37.72 -17.26
CA THR A 143 -58.84 -37.41 -17.57
C THR A 143 -59.63 -38.71 -17.56
N THR A 144 -60.74 -38.75 -16.81
CA THR A 144 -61.58 -39.95 -16.68
C THR A 144 -63.07 -39.61 -16.62
N VAL A 145 -63.91 -40.61 -16.88
CA VAL A 145 -65.37 -40.50 -16.84
C VAL A 145 -65.88 -40.87 -15.44
N VAL A 146 -66.80 -40.05 -14.93
CA VAL A 146 -67.41 -40.21 -13.61
C VAL A 146 -68.80 -40.82 -13.77
N THR A 147 -69.15 -41.78 -12.91
CA THR A 147 -70.47 -42.43 -12.96
C THR A 147 -71.06 -42.62 -11.56
N ASP A 148 -72.37 -42.42 -11.44
CA ASP A 148 -73.07 -42.38 -10.14
C ASP A 148 -73.08 -43.75 -9.43
N ALA A 149 -72.78 -44.82 -10.17
CA ALA A 149 -72.64 -46.19 -9.66
C ALA A 149 -71.25 -46.50 -9.05
N SER A 150 -70.35 -45.53 -8.94
CA SER A 150 -69.00 -45.72 -8.40
C SER A 150 -68.66 -44.69 -7.33
N ALA A 151 -67.96 -45.12 -6.28
CA ALA A 151 -67.45 -44.24 -5.24
C ALA A 151 -66.12 -43.62 -5.69
N TYR A 152 -66.03 -42.29 -5.65
CA TYR A 152 -64.82 -41.54 -6.00
C TYR A 152 -64.26 -40.80 -4.78
N MET A 153 -62.94 -40.88 -4.58
CA MET A 153 -62.24 -40.22 -3.48
C MET A 153 -61.00 -39.49 -4.00
N LEU A 154 -60.89 -38.20 -3.68
CA LEU A 154 -59.71 -37.38 -3.97
C LEU A 154 -58.79 -37.36 -2.75
N LYS A 155 -57.50 -37.66 -2.93
CA LYS A 155 -56.46 -37.51 -1.90
C LYS A 155 -55.42 -36.48 -2.33
N VAL A 156 -55.01 -35.66 -1.37
CA VAL A 156 -54.00 -34.62 -1.53
C VAL A 156 -52.80 -34.94 -0.64
N GLU A 157 -51.60 -34.88 -1.20
CA GLU A 157 -50.36 -35.03 -0.44
C GLU A 157 -49.84 -33.66 0.00
N ASN A 158 -49.73 -33.40 1.31
CA ASN A 158 -49.12 -32.18 1.81
C ASN A 158 -47.58 -32.29 1.83
N LYS A 159 -46.88 -31.16 1.64
CA LYS A 159 -45.41 -31.07 1.76
C LYS A 159 -45.05 -30.28 3.00
N GLU A 160 -44.16 -30.82 3.82
CA GLU A 160 -43.66 -30.18 5.03
C GLU A 160 -42.13 -30.19 5.04
N PHE A 161 -41.54 -29.05 5.34
CA PHE A 161 -40.10 -28.85 5.49
C PHE A 161 -39.83 -28.48 6.94
N ALA A 162 -39.02 -29.29 7.64
CA ALA A 162 -38.63 -29.02 9.01
C ALA A 162 -37.68 -27.80 9.08
N THR A 163 -37.77 -27.05 10.19
CA THR A 163 -36.82 -25.99 10.52
C THR A 163 -35.41 -26.54 10.57
N LYS A 164 -34.50 -25.94 9.80
CA LYS A 164 -33.07 -26.21 9.89
C LYS A 164 -32.44 -25.15 10.77
N TRP A 165 -31.52 -25.56 11.63
CA TRP A 165 -30.83 -24.64 12.50
C TRP A 165 -29.47 -25.19 12.89
N GLU A 166 -28.55 -24.28 13.23
CA GLU A 166 -27.22 -24.62 13.68
C GLU A 166 -26.75 -23.62 14.74
N LEU A 167 -26.11 -24.14 15.79
CA LEU A 167 -25.50 -23.33 16.83
C LEU A 167 -23.97 -23.48 16.73
N LYS A 168 -23.27 -22.39 16.46
CA LYS A 168 -21.81 -22.32 16.36
C LYS A 168 -21.25 -21.32 17.36
N LEU A 169 -20.12 -21.69 17.97
CA LEU A 169 -19.24 -20.73 18.63
C LEU A 169 -18.33 -20.09 17.56
N ASP A 170 -17.94 -18.83 17.75
CA ASP A 170 -16.86 -18.24 16.95
C ASP A 170 -15.49 -18.87 17.33
N PRO A 171 -14.42 -18.67 16.52
CA PRO A 171 -13.12 -19.28 16.77
C PRO A 171 -12.50 -18.96 18.13
N LEU A 172 -12.85 -17.83 18.75
CA LEU A 172 -12.37 -17.43 20.08
C LEU A 172 -13.32 -17.84 21.22
N LYS A 173 -14.44 -18.53 20.90
CA LYS A 173 -15.54 -18.86 21.83
C LYS A 173 -16.07 -17.64 22.59
N LEU A 174 -15.95 -16.44 22.03
CA LEU A 174 -16.39 -15.19 22.62
C LEU A 174 -17.89 -14.94 22.39
N SER A 175 -18.50 -15.61 21.42
CA SER A 175 -19.91 -15.49 21.05
C SER A 175 -20.48 -16.84 20.61
N ALA A 176 -21.73 -17.09 20.96
CA ALA A 176 -22.54 -18.20 20.46
C ALA A 176 -23.58 -17.67 19.49
N ARG A 177 -23.58 -18.16 18.26
CA ARG A 177 -24.48 -17.75 17.19
C ARG A 177 -25.38 -18.90 16.77
N LEU A 178 -26.67 -18.61 16.73
CA LEU A 178 -27.73 -19.51 16.29
C LEU A 178 -28.23 -19.05 14.92
N THR A 179 -27.97 -19.85 13.90
CA THR A 179 -28.54 -19.67 12.56
C THR A 179 -29.81 -20.50 12.47
N VAL A 180 -30.92 -19.90 12.02
CA VAL A 180 -32.23 -20.56 11.87
C VAL A 180 -32.75 -20.30 10.46
N GLU A 181 -33.16 -21.37 9.78
CA GLU A 181 -33.98 -21.36 8.56
C GLU A 181 -35.35 -21.96 8.92
N PRO A 182 -36.39 -21.14 9.13
CA PRO A 182 -37.71 -21.62 9.51
C PRO A 182 -38.30 -22.63 8.54
N GLY A 183 -38.94 -23.65 9.10
CA GLY A 183 -39.69 -24.64 8.36
C GLY A 183 -40.90 -24.04 7.64
N ALA A 184 -41.50 -24.83 6.76
CA ALA A 184 -42.71 -24.43 6.06
C ALA A 184 -43.60 -25.64 5.75
N LYS A 185 -44.91 -25.44 5.89
CA LYS A 185 -45.94 -26.40 5.53
C LYS A 185 -46.76 -25.85 4.37
N TRP A 186 -46.85 -26.61 3.29
CA TRP A 186 -47.77 -26.34 2.20
C TRP A 186 -49.11 -26.96 2.55
N VAL A 187 -50.04 -26.09 2.97
CA VAL A 187 -51.45 -26.45 3.20
C VAL A 187 -52.13 -26.41 1.85
N ARG A 188 -52.43 -27.60 1.32
CA ARG A 188 -53.13 -27.76 0.05
C ARG A 188 -54.61 -28.02 0.31
N HIS A 189 -55.48 -27.37 -0.46
CA HIS A 189 -56.91 -27.64 -0.41
C HIS A 189 -57.50 -27.79 -1.82
N LEU A 190 -58.61 -28.52 -1.89
CA LEU A 190 -59.45 -28.64 -3.07
C LEU A 190 -60.52 -27.54 -2.97
N PRO A 191 -60.58 -26.59 -3.90
CA PRO A 191 -61.69 -25.65 -3.95
C PRO A 191 -62.98 -26.39 -4.30
N ASP A 192 -64.12 -25.83 -3.90
CA ASP A 192 -65.41 -26.25 -4.42
C ASP A 192 -65.51 -25.80 -5.90
N ILE A 193 -66.04 -26.67 -6.75
CA ILE A 193 -66.19 -26.44 -8.19
C ILE A 193 -67.65 -26.65 -8.54
N GLU A 194 -68.25 -25.67 -9.21
CA GLU A 194 -69.66 -25.71 -9.66
C GLU A 194 -69.93 -26.83 -10.68
N ALA A 195 -71.21 -27.13 -10.89
CA ALA A 195 -71.64 -28.29 -11.69
C ALA A 195 -71.56 -28.06 -13.20
N ASP A 196 -70.68 -28.83 -13.85
CA ASP A 196 -70.40 -28.79 -15.29
C ASP A 196 -70.32 -30.22 -15.88
N GLN A 197 -70.40 -30.38 -17.19
CA GLN A 197 -70.19 -31.65 -17.89
C GLN A 197 -68.72 -32.09 -17.84
N HIS A 198 -67.80 -31.14 -17.73
CA HIS A 198 -66.37 -31.38 -17.51
C HIS A 198 -65.79 -30.42 -16.47
N ILE A 199 -65.08 -30.93 -15.45
CA ILE A 199 -64.34 -30.08 -14.50
C ILE A 199 -62.83 -30.36 -14.46
N ASP A 200 -62.05 -29.28 -14.47
CA ASP A 200 -60.61 -29.28 -14.20
C ASP A 200 -60.35 -29.16 -12.69
N ILE A 201 -59.96 -30.26 -12.06
CA ILE A 201 -59.64 -30.28 -10.62
C ILE A 201 -58.21 -29.79 -10.42
N LYS A 202 -58.09 -28.52 -10.03
CA LYS A 202 -56.84 -27.82 -9.68
C LYS A 202 -56.72 -27.72 -8.16
N ILE A 203 -55.47 -27.62 -7.67
CA ILE A 203 -55.17 -27.55 -6.24
C ILE A 203 -54.74 -26.13 -5.86
N GLU A 204 -55.22 -25.65 -4.72
CA GLU A 204 -54.78 -24.37 -4.16
C GLU A 204 -53.79 -24.61 -3.02
N GLU A 205 -52.58 -24.06 -3.15
CA GLU A 205 -51.47 -24.26 -2.20
C GLU A 205 -51.16 -22.98 -1.42
N ASN A 206 -51.28 -23.03 -0.10
CA ASN A 206 -50.88 -21.95 0.80
C ASN A 206 -49.65 -22.34 1.62
N LYS A 207 -48.57 -21.55 1.53
CA LYS A 207 -47.34 -21.76 2.31
C LYS A 207 -47.47 -21.10 3.68
N VAL A 208 -47.56 -21.91 4.73
CA VAL A 208 -47.51 -21.45 6.13
C VAL A 208 -46.08 -21.64 6.65
N ILE A 209 -45.46 -20.58 7.17
CA ILE A 209 -44.15 -20.67 7.85
C ILE A 209 -44.35 -21.26 9.24
N THR A 210 -43.52 -22.25 9.59
CA THR A 210 -43.59 -22.96 10.86
C THR A 210 -42.18 -23.13 11.43
N ASN A 211 -41.88 -22.41 12.51
CA ASN A 211 -40.64 -22.59 13.25
C ASN A 211 -40.86 -23.66 14.33
N GLN A 212 -40.18 -24.81 14.22
CA GLN A 212 -40.27 -25.91 15.19
C GLN A 212 -39.19 -25.84 16.28
N LEU A 213 -38.27 -24.85 16.22
CA LEU A 213 -37.20 -24.72 17.20
C LEU A 213 -37.75 -24.24 18.55
N THR A 214 -37.53 -25.01 19.61
CA THR A 214 -37.97 -24.64 20.97
C THR A 214 -36.84 -24.00 21.79
N TYR A 215 -37.22 -23.30 22.86
CA TYR A 215 -36.27 -22.81 23.87
C TYR A 215 -35.44 -23.96 24.49
N GLN A 216 -36.06 -25.13 24.69
CA GLN A 216 -35.38 -26.30 25.27
C GLN A 216 -34.28 -26.84 24.34
N ASP A 217 -34.53 -26.89 23.03
CA ASP A 217 -33.52 -27.31 22.04
C ASP A 217 -32.30 -26.39 22.05
N VAL A 218 -32.53 -25.08 22.09
CA VAL A 218 -31.46 -24.07 22.14
C VAL A 218 -30.65 -24.20 23.43
N MET A 219 -31.31 -24.32 24.59
CA MET A 219 -30.61 -24.46 25.88
C MET A 219 -29.86 -25.79 26.00
N ALA A 220 -30.44 -26.91 25.56
CA ALA A 220 -29.75 -28.20 25.53
C ALA A 220 -28.51 -28.16 24.61
N LYS A 221 -28.58 -27.43 23.48
CA LYS A 221 -27.44 -27.26 22.58
C LYS A 221 -26.35 -26.35 23.16
N LEU A 222 -26.74 -25.28 23.86
CA LEU A 222 -25.82 -24.40 24.60
C LEU A 222 -25.05 -25.18 25.68
N ASP A 223 -25.74 -26.04 26.44
CA ASP A 223 -25.13 -26.90 27.46
C ASP A 223 -24.19 -27.96 26.84
N GLN A 224 -24.60 -28.60 25.73
CA GLN A 224 -23.73 -29.51 24.97
C GLN A 224 -22.43 -28.82 24.51
N LEU A 225 -22.50 -27.54 24.14
CA LEU A 225 -21.37 -26.70 23.76
C LEU A 225 -20.65 -26.05 24.96
N LYS A 226 -21.03 -26.41 26.19
CA LYS A 226 -20.48 -25.94 27.48
C LYS A 226 -20.54 -24.43 27.66
N VAL A 227 -21.54 -23.77 27.07
CA VAL A 227 -21.79 -22.34 27.30
C VAL A 227 -22.34 -22.15 28.71
N LYS A 228 -21.65 -21.35 29.53
CA LYS A 228 -21.96 -21.18 30.96
C LYS A 228 -22.58 -19.84 31.33
N HIS A 229 -22.33 -18.80 30.54
CA HIS A 229 -22.75 -17.43 30.84
C HIS A 229 -22.89 -16.58 29.58
N GLY A 230 -23.35 -15.34 29.76
CA GLY A 230 -23.50 -14.38 28.66
C GLY A 230 -24.78 -14.52 27.83
N PHE A 231 -25.74 -15.34 28.27
CA PHE A 231 -26.97 -15.64 27.52
C PHE A 231 -27.81 -14.39 27.21
N ASN A 232 -28.07 -14.16 25.93
CA ASN A 232 -28.94 -13.10 25.45
C ASN A 232 -30.37 -13.65 25.24
N GLN A 233 -31.17 -13.60 26.30
CA GLN A 233 -32.54 -14.12 26.30
C GLN A 233 -33.43 -13.49 25.21
N ALA A 234 -33.27 -12.20 24.95
CA ALA A 234 -34.03 -11.51 23.90
C ALA A 234 -33.68 -12.04 22.49
N ALA A 235 -32.40 -12.34 22.23
CA ALA A 235 -31.97 -12.94 20.96
C ALA A 235 -32.44 -14.39 20.82
N ILE A 236 -32.43 -15.18 21.89
CA ILE A 236 -32.96 -16.57 21.89
C ILE A 236 -34.45 -16.54 21.54
N MET A 237 -35.24 -15.70 22.23
CA MET A 237 -36.67 -15.58 21.96
C MET A 237 -36.95 -15.14 20.52
N LYS A 238 -36.20 -14.16 20.00
CA LYS A 238 -36.32 -13.72 18.60
C LYS A 238 -35.99 -14.83 17.58
N ALA A 239 -35.03 -15.71 17.90
CA ALA A 239 -34.62 -16.81 17.03
C ALA A 239 -35.69 -17.92 16.94
N ILE A 240 -36.34 -18.27 18.07
CA ILE A 240 -37.38 -19.30 18.07
C ILE A 240 -38.71 -18.81 17.49
N THR A 241 -38.97 -17.50 17.47
CA THR A 241 -40.15 -16.89 16.82
C THR A 241 -39.88 -16.36 15.41
N THR A 242 -38.69 -16.55 14.84
CA THR A 242 -38.39 -15.98 13.51
C THR A 242 -39.17 -16.69 12.40
N THR A 243 -39.74 -15.89 11.50
CA THR A 243 -40.40 -16.35 10.26
C THR A 243 -39.51 -16.26 9.03
N GLU A 244 -38.34 -15.63 9.17
CA GLU A 244 -37.34 -15.45 8.11
C GLU A 244 -35.99 -16.09 8.51
N PRO A 245 -35.19 -16.56 7.53
CA PRO A 245 -33.84 -17.02 7.78
C PRO A 245 -32.98 -15.93 8.45
N GLY A 246 -32.28 -16.28 9.53
CA GLY A 246 -31.52 -15.31 10.31
C GLY A 246 -30.41 -15.92 11.15
N THR A 247 -29.47 -15.09 11.58
CA THR A 247 -28.41 -15.47 12.54
C THR A 247 -28.48 -14.54 13.74
N PHE A 248 -28.53 -15.13 14.94
CA PHE A 248 -28.77 -14.44 16.20
C PHE A 248 -27.62 -14.71 17.16
N GLU A 249 -27.02 -13.67 17.75
CA GLU A 249 -26.01 -13.83 18.80
C GLU A 249 -26.71 -14.05 20.14
N ILE A 250 -26.73 -15.31 20.59
CA ILE A 250 -27.53 -15.80 21.72
C ILE A 250 -26.72 -15.97 23.02
N ALA A 251 -25.40 -15.89 22.96
CA ALA A 251 -24.57 -15.65 24.14
C ALA A 251 -23.30 -14.87 23.77
N THR A 252 -22.85 -14.00 24.68
CA THR A 252 -21.66 -13.15 24.49
C THR A 252 -20.79 -13.16 25.75
N GLY A 253 -19.52 -13.48 25.60
CA GLY A 253 -18.53 -13.51 26.67
C GLY A 253 -17.96 -12.12 27.00
N ILE A 254 -17.05 -12.08 27.97
CA ILE A 254 -16.40 -10.83 28.40
C ILE A 254 -15.15 -10.62 27.55
N LYS A 255 -15.13 -9.55 26.75
CA LYS A 255 -13.94 -9.19 25.96
C LYS A 255 -12.77 -8.79 26.89
N PRO A 256 -11.53 -9.22 26.61
CA PRO A 256 -10.35 -8.69 27.30
C PRO A 256 -10.24 -7.18 27.05
N LYS A 257 -9.73 -6.44 28.05
CA LYS A 257 -9.39 -5.02 27.86
C LYS A 257 -7.90 -4.92 27.58
N GLU A 258 -7.57 -4.34 26.44
CA GLU A 258 -6.17 -4.16 26.04
C GLU A 258 -5.43 -3.23 27.02
N GLY A 259 -4.18 -3.58 27.31
CA GLY A 259 -3.28 -2.73 28.09
C GLY A 259 -2.68 -1.61 27.27
N LYS A 260 -1.75 -0.86 27.87
CA LYS A 260 -0.91 0.12 27.18
C LYS A 260 0.56 -0.29 27.30
N ASN A 261 1.30 -0.27 26.19
CA ASN A 261 2.75 -0.35 26.23
C ASN A 261 3.33 0.82 27.03
N GLY A 262 4.55 0.66 27.54
CA GLY A 262 5.28 1.79 28.13
C GLY A 262 5.48 2.89 27.10
N TRP A 263 5.48 4.15 27.54
CA TRP A 263 5.63 5.34 26.69
C TRP A 263 6.51 6.39 27.38
N VAL A 264 7.03 7.34 26.60
CA VAL A 264 7.73 8.51 27.14
C VAL A 264 6.82 9.73 27.03
N GLU A 265 6.66 10.48 28.11
CA GLU A 265 5.97 11.76 28.17
C GLU A 265 7.02 12.88 28.15
N ILE A 266 7.09 13.63 27.05
CA ILE A 266 7.99 14.79 26.93
C ILE A 266 7.44 15.93 27.79
N LYS A 267 8.26 16.49 28.69
CA LYS A 267 7.87 17.54 29.64
C LYS A 267 8.18 18.95 29.16
N ILE A 268 9.01 19.09 28.13
CA ILE A 268 9.30 20.38 27.50
C ILE A 268 8.25 20.73 26.44
N THR A 269 7.94 22.01 26.29
CA THR A 269 7.11 22.50 25.20
C THR A 269 7.92 22.45 23.90
N LEU A 270 7.56 21.51 23.02
CA LEU A 270 7.99 21.53 21.62
C LEU A 270 7.08 22.49 20.85
N GLU A 271 7.56 23.70 20.56
CA GLU A 271 6.83 24.71 19.77
C GLU A 271 6.68 24.24 18.31
N THR A 272 5.68 23.40 18.06
CA THR A 272 5.42 22.73 16.78
C THR A 272 4.45 23.51 15.87
N SER A 273 4.13 24.77 16.19
CA SER A 273 3.30 25.61 15.33
C SER A 273 4.07 26.03 14.07
N GLN A 274 3.82 25.33 12.95
CA GLN A 274 4.36 25.64 11.62
C GLN A 274 3.75 26.90 10.97
N ALA A 275 2.96 27.68 11.71
CA ALA A 275 2.33 28.91 11.25
C ALA A 275 2.70 30.07 12.20
N PRO A 276 3.14 31.23 11.67
CA PRO A 276 3.44 32.39 12.50
C PRO A 276 2.15 33.04 13.03
N LYS A 277 2.19 33.58 14.26
CA LYS A 277 1.02 34.20 14.90
C LYS A 277 0.56 35.44 14.12
N LYS A 278 -0.73 35.49 13.78
CA LYS A 278 -1.40 36.73 13.34
C LYS A 278 -1.71 37.58 14.58
N LEU A 279 -1.33 38.86 14.52
CA LEU A 279 -1.79 39.88 15.45
C LEU A 279 -3.24 40.28 15.12
N GLU A 280 -3.91 40.94 16.07
CA GLU A 280 -5.30 41.40 15.92
C GLU A 280 -5.49 42.41 14.78
N ASP A 281 -4.43 43.10 14.35
CA ASP A 281 -4.46 44.05 13.23
C ASP A 281 -4.19 43.41 11.85
N GLY A 282 -4.09 42.08 11.79
CA GLY A 282 -3.83 41.33 10.58
C GLY A 282 -2.38 41.32 10.11
N ARG A 283 -1.47 42.05 10.77
CA ARG A 283 -0.03 41.83 10.59
C ARG A 283 0.37 40.53 11.30
N VAL A 284 1.39 39.88 10.78
CA VAL A 284 1.95 38.66 11.37
C VAL A 284 3.17 39.07 12.18
N ASP A 285 3.25 38.65 13.44
CA ASP A 285 4.46 38.91 14.24
C ASP A 285 5.54 37.89 13.88
N TYR A 286 6.40 38.28 12.95
CA TYR A 286 7.53 37.49 12.52
C TYR A 286 8.71 37.48 13.52
N ARG A 287 8.59 38.12 14.70
CA ARG A 287 9.61 38.02 15.76
C ARG A 287 9.45 36.79 16.64
N GLU A 288 8.24 36.23 16.73
CA GLU A 288 7.98 34.91 17.32
C GLU A 288 7.90 33.79 16.27
N ILE A 289 8.77 33.82 15.25
CA ILE A 289 9.01 32.64 14.42
C ILE A 289 9.84 31.64 15.24
N GLN A 290 9.14 30.65 15.79
CA GLN A 290 9.64 29.34 16.23
C GLN A 290 10.94 29.39 17.04
N SER A 291 10.80 29.50 18.36
CA SER A 291 11.95 29.28 19.24
C SER A 291 12.30 27.79 19.24
N ILE A 292 13.53 27.46 18.86
CA ILE A 292 14.01 26.09 18.92
C ILE A 292 14.26 25.75 20.41
N THR A 293 13.39 24.93 20.99
CA THR A 293 13.40 24.62 22.43
C THR A 293 14.77 24.15 22.89
N THR A 294 15.42 24.97 23.72
CA THR A 294 16.73 24.69 24.33
C THR A 294 16.50 24.37 25.80
N VAL A 295 17.18 23.35 26.33
CA VAL A 295 17.16 23.00 27.76
C VAL A 295 18.46 23.41 28.43
N GLU A 296 18.37 23.72 29.72
CA GLU A 296 19.53 23.95 30.57
C GLU A 296 20.01 22.65 31.22
N ARG A 297 21.30 22.57 31.53
CA ARG A 297 21.88 21.49 32.35
C ARG A 297 21.09 21.32 33.65
N GLY A 298 20.65 20.09 33.93
CA GLY A 298 19.83 19.70 35.07
C GLY A 298 18.33 19.67 34.80
N ALA A 299 17.86 20.16 33.65
CA ALA A 299 16.44 20.12 33.31
C ALA A 299 15.91 18.69 33.10
N VAL A 300 14.71 18.42 33.61
CA VAL A 300 13.95 17.19 33.30
C VAL A 300 13.28 17.36 31.95
N ILE A 301 13.68 16.54 30.99
CA ILE A 301 13.26 16.63 29.59
C ILE A 301 11.99 15.79 29.35
N ALA A 302 11.93 14.61 29.94
CA ALA A 302 10.84 13.66 29.77
C ALA A 302 10.71 12.68 30.95
N ILE A 303 9.55 12.04 31.06
CA ILE A 303 9.23 11.00 32.05
C ILE A 303 8.88 9.68 31.34
N ILE A 304 9.37 8.57 31.87
CA ILE A 304 9.24 7.21 31.35
C ILE A 304 8.09 6.52 32.09
N HIS A 305 7.01 6.23 31.39
CA HIS A 305 5.85 5.54 31.96
C HIS A 305 5.94 4.02 31.72
N PRO A 306 5.78 3.19 32.76
CA PRO A 306 5.81 1.74 32.64
C PRO A 306 4.60 1.19 31.86
N PRO A 307 4.69 -0.03 31.30
CA PRO A 307 3.55 -0.67 30.63
C PRO A 307 2.42 -0.96 31.61
N ILE A 308 1.19 -0.65 31.21
CA ILE A 308 -0.03 -0.93 31.95
C ILE A 308 -0.61 -2.25 31.43
N PRO A 309 -0.64 -3.35 32.21
CA PRO A 309 -1.15 -4.63 31.75
C PRO A 309 -2.64 -4.57 31.41
N GLY A 310 -3.06 -5.35 30.41
CA GLY A 310 -4.46 -5.51 30.06
C GLY A 310 -5.23 -6.37 31.08
N GLN A 311 -6.56 -6.29 31.05
CA GLN A 311 -7.44 -7.12 31.87
C GLN A 311 -7.90 -8.34 31.07
N ILE A 312 -7.80 -9.53 31.67
CA ILE A 312 -8.29 -10.78 31.05
C ILE A 312 -9.80 -10.72 30.79
N GLY A 313 -10.20 -11.27 29.65
CA GLY A 313 -11.59 -11.57 29.32
C GLY A 313 -11.94 -13.02 29.63
N TYR A 314 -13.16 -13.42 29.28
CA TYR A 314 -13.68 -14.77 29.45
C TYR A 314 -14.55 -15.17 28.26
N THR A 315 -14.30 -16.35 27.68
CA THR A 315 -15.17 -16.96 26.66
C THR A 315 -16.56 -17.23 27.22
N VAL A 316 -17.55 -17.51 26.37
CA VAL A 316 -18.88 -17.99 26.81
C VAL A 316 -18.80 -19.35 27.54
N THR A 317 -17.72 -20.11 27.33
CA THR A 317 -17.42 -21.37 28.03
C THR A 317 -16.70 -21.20 29.38
N ASN A 318 -16.44 -19.94 29.79
CA ASN A 318 -15.68 -19.56 30.98
C ASN A 318 -14.20 -19.97 30.97
N GLU A 319 -13.59 -20.01 29.79
CA GLU A 319 -12.14 -20.09 29.59
C GLU A 319 -11.55 -18.67 29.59
N PRO A 320 -10.38 -18.42 30.23
CA PRO A 320 -9.79 -17.08 30.27
C PRO A 320 -9.23 -16.68 28.90
N LEU A 321 -9.55 -15.46 28.45
CA LEU A 321 -9.00 -14.84 27.26
C LEU A 321 -7.93 -13.81 27.66
N PRO A 322 -6.63 -14.07 27.44
CA PRO A 322 -5.59 -13.11 27.77
C PRO A 322 -5.72 -11.85 26.90
N ALA A 323 -5.53 -10.67 27.51
CA ALA A 323 -5.28 -9.44 26.76
C ALA A 323 -3.90 -9.50 26.08
N LYS A 324 -3.65 -8.64 25.08
CA LYS A 324 -2.31 -8.61 24.45
C LYS A 324 -1.24 -8.26 25.48
N GLN A 325 -0.11 -8.95 25.40
CA GLN A 325 1.04 -8.66 26.24
C GLN A 325 1.57 -7.27 25.93
N THR A 326 1.64 -6.42 26.95
CA THR A 326 2.23 -5.08 26.86
C THR A 326 3.73 -5.15 27.08
N VAL A 327 4.46 -4.31 26.36
CA VAL A 327 5.93 -4.24 26.41
C VAL A 327 6.41 -2.90 26.97
N PRO A 328 7.52 -2.87 27.73
CA PRO A 328 8.11 -1.62 28.20
C PRO A 328 8.65 -0.80 27.02
N ILE A 329 8.92 0.49 27.27
CA ILE A 329 9.70 1.33 26.37
C ILE A 329 11.17 1.24 26.77
N ILE A 330 12.04 1.03 25.79
CA ILE A 330 13.49 0.99 25.97
C ILE A 330 14.00 2.40 25.70
N VAL A 331 14.49 3.08 26.73
CA VAL A 331 15.08 4.41 26.60
C VAL A 331 16.60 4.30 26.50
N ARG A 332 17.18 4.93 25.46
CA ARG A 332 18.63 5.07 25.29
C ARG A 332 19.03 6.53 25.48
N ALA A 333 19.78 6.79 26.55
CA ALA A 333 20.51 8.05 26.70
C ALA A 333 21.67 8.09 25.69
N GLY A 334 21.66 9.08 24.80
CA GLY A 334 22.79 9.49 23.98
C GLY A 334 23.62 10.56 24.68
N LYS A 335 24.37 11.35 23.90
CA LYS A 335 25.27 12.37 24.45
C LYS A 335 24.50 13.43 25.25
N GLY A 336 25.07 13.87 26.37
CA GLY A 336 24.52 14.95 27.18
C GLY A 336 23.24 14.60 27.94
N ILE A 337 22.87 13.32 28.05
CA ILE A 337 21.69 12.84 28.77
C ILE A 337 22.08 11.86 29.88
N MET A 338 21.33 11.90 30.98
CA MET A 338 21.33 10.87 32.02
C MET A 338 19.90 10.39 32.28
N LEU A 339 19.75 9.09 32.57
CA LEU A 339 18.51 8.54 33.11
C LEU A 339 18.61 8.51 34.64
N VAL A 340 17.61 9.07 35.32
CA VAL A 340 17.51 9.12 36.77
C VAL A 340 16.10 8.65 37.14
N ASP A 341 16.01 7.45 37.72
CA ASP A 341 14.75 6.74 37.98
C ASP A 341 13.87 6.64 36.72
N ASP A 342 12.70 7.27 36.75
CA ASP A 342 11.72 7.39 35.66
C ASP A 342 11.93 8.64 34.79
N LYS A 343 13.04 9.37 34.92
CA LYS A 343 13.25 10.69 34.28
C LYS A 343 14.44 10.72 33.34
N VAL A 344 14.29 11.48 32.25
CA VAL A 344 15.35 11.86 31.32
C VAL A 344 15.85 13.25 31.71
N VAL A 345 17.13 13.39 32.03
CA VAL A 345 17.73 14.63 32.55
C VAL A 345 18.88 15.12 31.65
N ALA A 346 18.93 16.43 31.39
CA ALA A 346 20.02 17.07 30.65
C ALA A 346 21.30 17.18 31.49
N LEU A 347 22.44 16.71 30.97
CA LEU A 347 23.78 16.92 31.55
C LEU A 347 24.50 18.16 30.99
N GLU A 348 24.09 18.61 29.80
CA GLU A 348 24.64 19.76 29.09
C GLU A 348 23.49 20.68 28.64
N SER A 349 23.74 21.99 28.52
CA SER A 349 22.76 22.91 27.94
C SER A 349 22.80 22.83 26.41
N GLY A 350 21.64 22.73 25.77
CA GLY A 350 21.54 22.57 24.31
C GLY A 350 20.14 22.18 23.86
N ARG A 351 20.00 21.79 22.59
CA ARG A 351 18.72 21.30 22.06
C ARG A 351 18.55 19.81 22.37
N PRO A 352 17.47 19.39 23.03
CA PRO A 352 17.14 17.97 23.11
C PRO A 352 16.63 17.50 21.74
N HIS A 353 17.25 16.44 21.23
CA HIS A 353 16.84 15.71 20.04
C HIS A 353 16.28 14.35 20.46
N PHE A 354 15.14 13.97 19.87
CA PHE A 354 14.40 12.76 20.20
C PHE A 354 14.19 11.92 18.94
N GLU A 355 14.48 10.63 19.04
CA GLU A 355 14.28 9.67 17.97
C GLU A 355 13.50 8.47 18.53
N GLN A 356 12.32 8.18 17.97
CA GLN A 356 11.51 7.04 18.41
C GLN A 356 11.32 6.01 17.28
N ARG A 357 11.97 4.84 17.42
CA ARG A 357 11.81 3.68 16.53
C ARG A 357 11.01 2.59 17.25
N GLY A 358 9.68 2.67 17.17
CA GLY A 358 8.76 1.73 17.84
C GLY A 358 8.81 1.87 19.36
N GLN A 359 9.22 0.80 20.06
CA GLN A 359 9.45 0.81 21.51
C GLN A 359 10.88 1.22 21.92
N LEU A 360 11.73 1.63 20.97
CA LEU A 360 13.02 2.24 21.26
C LEU A 360 12.89 3.76 21.19
N PHE A 361 13.25 4.45 22.28
CA PHE A 361 13.30 5.91 22.37
C PHE A 361 14.75 6.34 22.67
N LYS A 362 15.41 6.94 21.69
CA LYS A 362 16.74 7.54 21.85
C LYS A 362 16.58 9.04 22.09
N VAL A 363 17.38 9.59 22.99
CA VAL A 363 17.37 11.02 23.33
C VAL A 363 18.79 11.50 23.59
N GLU A 364 19.14 12.66 23.04
CA GLU A 364 20.46 13.29 23.21
C GLU A 364 20.38 14.82 23.21
N ILE A 365 21.40 15.49 23.77
CA ILE A 365 21.56 16.94 23.69
C ILE A 365 22.48 17.26 22.51
N MET A 366 21.95 17.98 21.53
CA MET A 366 22.72 18.65 20.49
C MET A 366 23.30 19.95 21.08
N PRO A 367 24.63 20.11 21.10
CA PRO A 367 25.26 21.32 21.61
C PRO A 367 24.95 22.50 20.69
N LYS A 368 25.15 23.74 21.18
CA LYS A 368 24.84 24.95 20.42
C LYS A 368 25.99 25.95 20.43
N LEU A 369 26.48 26.30 19.24
CA LEU A 369 27.49 27.34 19.02
C LEU A 369 26.81 28.68 18.78
N LYS A 370 27.24 29.74 19.48
CA LYS A 370 26.82 31.12 19.22
C LYS A 370 28.02 31.92 18.70
N HIS A 371 27.94 32.37 17.45
CA HIS A 371 28.95 33.24 16.83
C HIS A 371 28.52 34.70 16.97
N ASN A 372 29.22 35.42 17.85
CA ASN A 372 28.93 36.82 18.22
C ASN A 372 29.55 37.81 17.22
N GLY A 373 29.27 37.65 15.92
CA GLY A 373 29.85 38.50 14.89
C GLY A 373 29.44 38.09 13.48
N ASP A 374 30.01 38.77 12.49
CA ASP A 374 29.91 38.37 11.09
C ASP A 374 30.81 37.14 10.84
N VAL A 375 30.44 36.31 9.88
CA VAL A 375 31.29 35.21 9.36
C VAL A 375 32.01 35.74 8.15
N ASP A 376 33.34 35.86 8.25
CA ASP A 376 34.23 36.44 7.24
C ASP A 376 35.64 35.83 7.32
N LEU A 377 36.62 36.43 6.63
CA LEU A 377 38.01 35.96 6.61
C LEU A 377 38.70 35.98 7.98
N SER A 378 38.19 36.75 8.96
CA SER A 378 38.73 36.79 10.32
C SER A 378 38.16 35.69 11.22
N SER A 379 36.89 35.30 11.04
CA SER A 379 36.32 34.13 11.71
C SER A 379 36.70 32.81 11.04
N GLY A 380 36.93 32.84 9.72
CA GLY A 380 36.97 31.66 8.88
C GLY A 380 35.59 31.01 8.69
N ASN A 381 35.59 29.87 8.00
CA ASN A 381 34.41 29.03 7.83
C ASN A 381 34.02 28.35 9.14
N LEU A 382 32.71 28.17 9.37
CA LEU A 382 32.19 27.51 10.55
C LEU A 382 31.74 26.08 10.22
N HIS A 383 32.30 25.07 10.89
CA HIS A 383 31.85 23.69 10.82
C HIS A 383 31.57 23.18 12.24
N PHE A 384 30.35 22.73 12.53
CA PHE A 384 29.95 22.34 13.89
C PHE A 384 29.05 21.09 13.91
N THR A 385 29.19 20.28 14.97
CA THR A 385 28.45 19.03 15.14
C THR A 385 27.09 19.20 15.83
N GLY A 386 26.72 20.43 16.20
CA GLY A 386 25.42 20.78 16.79
C GLY A 386 24.74 21.93 16.03
N ASP A 387 23.95 22.73 16.74
CA ASP A 387 23.27 23.91 16.20
C ASP A 387 24.22 25.14 16.13
N ILE A 388 24.06 26.02 15.13
CA ILE A 388 24.83 27.28 15.01
C ILE A 388 23.87 28.48 14.97
N ASP A 389 24.07 29.45 15.87
CA ASP A 389 23.51 30.81 15.75
C ASP A 389 24.60 31.78 15.28
N VAL A 390 24.39 32.44 14.14
CA VAL A 390 25.23 33.54 13.64
C VAL A 390 24.51 34.87 13.88
N LEU A 391 24.98 35.67 14.84
CA LEU A 391 24.35 36.95 15.19
C LEU A 391 24.65 38.07 14.18
N GLY A 392 25.69 37.91 13.37
CA GLY A 392 26.07 38.83 12.30
C GLY A 392 25.62 38.39 10.90
N GLU A 393 26.28 38.94 9.89
CA GLU A 393 26.13 38.56 8.47
C GLU A 393 27.05 37.40 8.10
N VAL A 394 26.68 36.61 7.09
CA VAL A 394 27.62 35.68 6.44
C VAL A 394 28.10 36.34 5.14
N LYS A 395 29.40 36.65 5.08
CA LYS A 395 30.02 37.36 3.95
C LYS A 395 30.31 36.44 2.76
N GLN A 396 30.70 37.08 1.65
CA GLN A 396 31.03 36.44 0.38
C GLN A 396 32.07 35.33 0.53
N ASN A 397 31.83 34.22 -0.20
CA ASN A 397 32.65 33.02 -0.27
C ASN A 397 32.82 32.24 1.05
N MET A 398 32.11 32.62 2.12
CA MET A 398 32.15 31.89 3.39
C MET A 398 31.24 30.66 3.38
N ILE A 399 31.60 29.69 4.24
CA ILE A 399 30.90 28.42 4.41
C ILE A 399 30.48 28.27 5.88
N VAL A 400 29.22 27.89 6.11
CA VAL A 400 28.68 27.55 7.44
C VAL A 400 27.98 26.19 7.35
N GLU A 401 28.48 25.19 8.07
CA GLU A 401 27.96 23.82 8.07
C GLU A 401 27.66 23.30 9.47
N ALA A 402 26.48 22.70 9.64
CA ALA A 402 25.99 22.18 10.90
C ALA A 402 25.40 20.77 10.77
N ARG A 403 25.74 19.87 11.72
CA ARG A 403 24.98 18.63 11.94
C ARG A 403 23.64 18.90 12.67
N GLY A 404 23.41 20.10 13.20
CA GLY A 404 22.13 20.56 13.71
C GLY A 404 21.40 21.53 12.76
N ASN A 405 20.75 22.53 13.35
CA ASN A 405 20.09 23.66 12.70
C ASN A 405 21.04 24.86 12.57
N ILE A 406 20.77 25.76 11.62
CA ILE A 406 21.50 27.03 11.46
C ILE A 406 20.53 28.21 11.53
N ASN A 407 20.78 29.15 12.43
CA ASN A 407 20.08 30.43 12.51
C ASN A 407 21.03 31.57 12.09
N VAL A 408 20.63 32.41 11.14
CA VAL A 408 21.40 33.61 10.75
C VAL A 408 20.55 34.87 10.95
N TYR A 409 20.98 35.75 11.85
CA TYR A 409 20.19 36.92 12.25
C TYR A 409 20.29 38.10 11.27
N LYS A 410 21.31 38.15 10.39
CA LYS A 410 21.44 39.18 9.35
C LYS A 410 21.58 38.59 7.95
N THR A 411 22.08 39.39 7.01
CA THR A 411 22.22 39.08 5.59
C THR A 411 23.15 37.90 5.34
N ILE A 412 22.80 37.05 4.38
CA ILE A 412 23.68 36.02 3.80
C ILE A 412 24.01 36.46 2.37
N ASN A 413 25.27 36.73 2.09
CA ASN A 413 25.70 37.28 0.80
C ASN A 413 26.78 36.39 0.17
N GLN A 414 26.49 35.85 -1.02
CA GLN A 414 27.37 34.99 -1.81
C GLN A 414 28.08 33.87 -1.01
N ALA A 415 27.33 33.21 -0.12
CA ALA A 415 27.82 32.21 0.81
C ALA A 415 27.17 30.83 0.60
N THR A 416 27.73 29.79 1.22
CA THR A 416 27.14 28.43 1.26
C THR A 416 26.80 28.02 2.69
N ILE A 417 25.54 27.64 2.91
CA ILE A 417 25.00 27.24 4.22
C ILE A 417 24.43 25.84 4.11
N THR A 418 24.95 24.89 4.90
CA THR A 418 24.48 23.49 4.90
C THR A 418 24.06 23.08 6.32
N ALA A 419 22.77 22.81 6.53
CA ALA A 419 22.26 22.25 7.79
C ALA A 419 21.75 20.83 7.56
N SER A 420 21.80 20.02 8.62
CA SER A 420 21.22 18.68 8.62
C SER A 420 19.77 18.70 9.07
N GLY A 421 19.41 19.64 9.96
CA GLY A 421 18.03 20.03 10.24
C GLY A 421 17.63 21.30 9.47
N ALA A 422 17.08 22.29 10.18
CA ALA A 422 16.57 23.55 9.63
C ALA A 422 17.64 24.60 9.30
N ILE A 423 17.31 25.50 8.37
CA ILE A 423 17.96 26.81 8.21
C ILE A 423 16.90 27.91 8.39
N MET A 424 17.10 28.79 9.36
CA MET A 424 16.26 29.98 9.56
C MET A 424 17.09 31.25 9.40
N THR A 425 16.64 32.18 8.57
CA THR A 425 17.33 33.45 8.33
C THR A 425 16.38 34.62 8.58
N TYR A 426 16.84 35.62 9.32
CA TYR A 426 16.08 36.84 9.59
C TYR A 426 16.49 38.01 8.68
N GLY A 427 17.67 37.91 8.04
CA GLY A 427 18.10 38.80 6.95
C GLY A 427 17.84 38.24 5.56
N ASN A 428 18.17 39.05 4.54
CA ASN A 428 18.03 38.68 3.13
C ASN A 428 19.10 37.65 2.71
N VAL A 429 18.75 36.79 1.75
CA VAL A 429 19.66 35.83 1.12
C VAL A 429 19.96 36.30 -0.31
N ILE A 430 21.23 36.55 -0.62
CA ILE A 430 21.68 37.15 -1.88
C ILE A 430 22.79 36.30 -2.47
N GLY A 431 22.66 35.87 -3.73
CA GLY A 431 23.71 35.15 -4.47
C GLY A 431 24.17 33.83 -3.84
N SER A 432 23.38 33.25 -2.93
CA SER A 432 23.84 32.24 -1.97
C SER A 432 23.20 30.87 -2.18
N LYS A 433 23.81 29.82 -1.61
CA LYS A 433 23.28 28.46 -1.64
C LYS A 433 22.95 27.97 -0.22
N LEU A 434 21.68 27.69 0.04
CA LEU A 434 21.21 27.11 1.30
C LEU A 434 20.77 25.67 1.06
N SER A 435 21.12 24.76 1.97
CA SER A 435 20.80 23.33 1.89
C SER A 435 20.45 22.77 3.27
N ALA A 436 19.16 22.61 3.54
CA ALA A 436 18.60 22.01 4.77
C ALA A 436 18.23 20.54 4.54
N GLY A 437 18.33 19.69 5.57
CA GLY A 437 17.88 18.30 5.47
C GLY A 437 18.67 17.41 4.51
N LYS A 438 19.87 17.84 4.09
CA LYS A 438 20.67 17.19 3.02
C LYS A 438 21.01 15.73 3.34
N HIS A 439 21.27 15.42 4.62
CA HIS A 439 21.54 14.07 5.11
C HIS A 439 20.31 13.14 4.99
N ASN A 440 19.11 13.68 5.24
CA ASN A 440 17.86 12.92 5.14
C ASN A 440 17.47 12.65 3.67
N MET A 441 17.79 13.58 2.74
CA MET A 441 17.68 13.34 1.29
C MET A 441 18.60 12.18 0.83
N ILE A 442 19.89 12.23 1.21
CA ILE A 442 20.79 11.08 1.47
C ILE A 442 20.07 9.73 1.58
N VAL A 443 19.54 9.50 2.79
CA VAL A 443 18.87 8.27 3.20
C VAL A 443 17.59 7.98 2.41
N THR A 444 16.84 9.02 2.01
CA THR A 444 15.57 8.87 1.25
C THR A 444 15.81 8.39 -0.19
N GLU A 445 16.81 8.96 -0.87
CA GLU A 445 17.19 8.56 -2.24
C GLU A 445 17.81 7.16 -2.26
N LEU A 446 18.74 6.87 -1.33
CA LEU A 446 19.27 5.53 -1.11
C LEU A 446 18.15 4.53 -0.82
N GLY A 447 17.23 4.89 0.05
CA GLY A 447 16.08 4.10 0.44
C GLY A 447 15.12 3.81 -0.71
N LYS A 448 14.84 4.79 -1.57
CA LYS A 448 14.04 4.60 -2.78
C LYS A 448 14.71 3.64 -3.76
N LEU A 449 15.98 3.86 -4.08
CA LEU A 449 16.77 2.97 -4.93
C LEU A 449 16.77 1.54 -4.38
N LEU A 450 16.95 1.39 -3.06
CA LEU A 450 16.97 0.10 -2.38
C LEU A 450 15.61 -0.62 -2.44
N GLY A 451 14.50 0.13 -2.35
CA GLY A 451 13.15 -0.38 -2.54
C GLY A 451 12.92 -0.90 -3.96
N GLU A 452 13.33 -0.13 -4.99
CA GLU A 452 13.25 -0.53 -6.39
C GLU A 452 14.11 -1.78 -6.69
N ILE A 453 15.34 -1.83 -6.19
CA ILE A 453 16.22 -3.02 -6.26
C ILE A 453 15.53 -4.23 -5.60
N ASN A 454 15.00 -4.07 -4.39
CA ASN A 454 14.39 -5.16 -3.65
C ASN A 454 13.13 -5.73 -4.35
N GLN A 455 12.30 -4.91 -5.00
CA GLN A 455 11.18 -5.41 -5.80
C GLN A 455 11.62 -6.35 -6.94
N HIS A 456 12.80 -6.12 -7.53
CA HIS A 456 13.36 -7.03 -8.51
C HIS A 456 13.95 -8.29 -7.86
N VAL A 457 14.59 -8.17 -6.69
CA VAL A 457 15.16 -9.31 -5.95
C VAL A 457 14.06 -10.26 -5.44
N GLU A 458 12.93 -9.75 -4.92
CA GLU A 458 11.79 -10.58 -4.52
C GLU A 458 11.24 -11.42 -5.68
N LYS A 459 11.04 -10.80 -6.85
CA LYS A 459 10.61 -11.48 -8.08
C LYS A 459 11.64 -12.50 -8.55
N MET A 460 12.93 -12.23 -8.37
CA MET A 460 14.00 -13.19 -8.65
C MET A 460 13.96 -14.39 -7.68
N ILE A 461 13.80 -14.16 -6.37
CA ILE A 461 13.66 -15.19 -5.35
C ILE A 461 12.44 -16.09 -5.63
N GLN A 462 11.30 -15.51 -6.04
CA GLN A 462 10.10 -16.28 -6.44
C GLN A 462 10.39 -17.21 -7.63
N LEU A 463 11.06 -16.70 -8.68
CA LEU A 463 11.42 -17.51 -9.85
C LEU A 463 12.45 -18.57 -9.52
N ILE A 464 13.45 -18.28 -8.68
CA ILE A 464 14.41 -19.28 -8.20
C ILE A 464 13.65 -20.39 -7.47
N LYS A 465 12.77 -20.05 -6.51
CA LYS A 465 11.95 -21.04 -5.79
C LYS A 465 11.13 -21.92 -6.75
N GLN A 466 10.45 -21.32 -7.73
CA GLN A 466 9.69 -22.05 -8.76
C GLN A 466 10.59 -23.00 -9.57
N LEU A 467 11.72 -22.51 -10.09
CA LEU A 467 12.67 -23.33 -10.86
C LEU A 467 13.28 -24.46 -10.03
N THR A 468 13.58 -24.23 -8.75
CA THR A 468 14.08 -25.27 -7.84
C THR A 468 13.00 -26.28 -7.41
N SER A 469 11.71 -25.92 -7.53
CA SER A 469 10.59 -26.83 -7.25
C SER A 469 10.16 -27.67 -8.47
N ALA A 470 10.58 -27.29 -9.67
CA ALA A 470 10.29 -28.03 -10.89
C ALA A 470 11.22 -29.25 -11.01
N ALA A 471 10.66 -30.41 -11.35
CA ALA A 471 11.36 -31.71 -11.39
C ALA A 471 12.54 -31.81 -12.38
N ALA A 472 12.82 -30.76 -13.16
CA ALA A 472 13.96 -30.66 -14.07
C ALA A 472 15.28 -30.28 -13.37
N PHE A 473 15.24 -29.62 -12.20
CA PHE A 473 16.45 -29.27 -11.43
C PHE A 473 16.78 -30.34 -10.39
N LYS A 474 17.67 -31.27 -10.73
CA LYS A 474 18.15 -32.29 -9.78
C LYS A 474 19.02 -31.68 -8.67
N SER A 475 18.86 -32.20 -7.46
CA SER A 475 19.32 -31.64 -6.18
C SER A 475 20.84 -31.56 -5.95
N ASN A 476 21.69 -31.95 -6.90
CA ASN A 476 23.14 -32.00 -6.73
C ASN A 476 23.88 -30.71 -7.18
N ASP A 477 23.33 -29.91 -8.09
CA ASP A 477 23.98 -28.66 -8.53
C ASP A 477 23.78 -27.52 -7.52
N ILE A 478 22.60 -27.42 -6.90
CA ILE A 478 22.27 -26.36 -5.93
C ILE A 478 23.06 -26.52 -4.64
N SER A 479 23.25 -27.77 -4.18
CA SER A 479 24.01 -28.10 -2.97
C SER A 479 25.51 -27.92 -3.10
N SER A 480 26.06 -27.93 -4.33
CA SER A 480 27.50 -27.79 -4.60
C SER A 480 27.92 -26.43 -5.15
N ARG A 481 27.03 -25.69 -5.83
CA ARG A 481 27.33 -24.38 -6.47
C ARG A 481 26.42 -23.22 -6.03
N GLY A 482 25.45 -23.48 -5.15
CA GLY A 482 24.48 -22.49 -4.70
C GLY A 482 23.54 -22.00 -5.82
N VAL A 483 22.83 -20.90 -5.56
CA VAL A 483 21.90 -20.30 -6.55
C VAL A 483 22.57 -19.29 -7.49
N GLN A 484 23.87 -19.01 -7.31
CA GLN A 484 24.61 -17.98 -8.06
C GLN A 484 24.58 -18.14 -9.61
N PRO A 485 24.64 -19.35 -10.19
CA PRO A 485 24.48 -19.52 -11.65
C PRO A 485 23.08 -19.14 -12.16
N LEU A 486 22.02 -19.45 -11.39
CA LEU A 486 20.65 -19.08 -11.71
C LEU A 486 20.44 -17.56 -11.64
N ILE A 487 21.02 -16.90 -10.63
CA ILE A 487 21.00 -15.44 -10.48
C ILE A 487 21.59 -14.76 -11.72
N ARG A 488 22.75 -15.22 -12.19
CA ARG A 488 23.42 -14.67 -13.39
C ARG A 488 22.55 -14.80 -14.65
N ILE A 489 21.97 -15.97 -14.90
CA ILE A 489 21.06 -16.19 -16.05
C ILE A 489 19.83 -15.28 -15.95
N LEU A 490 19.23 -15.17 -14.76
CA LEU A 490 18.07 -14.32 -14.53
C LEU A 490 18.40 -12.82 -14.68
N LEU A 491 19.58 -12.39 -14.24
CA LEU A 491 20.09 -11.02 -14.42
C LEU A 491 20.20 -10.66 -15.92
N GLU A 492 20.88 -11.50 -16.71
CA GLU A 492 21.08 -11.28 -18.15
C GLU A 492 19.78 -11.32 -18.96
N LYS A 493 18.87 -12.25 -18.63
CA LYS A 493 17.67 -12.52 -19.44
C LYS A 493 16.44 -11.73 -19.02
N LYS A 494 16.21 -11.53 -17.71
CA LYS A 494 14.93 -11.04 -17.16
C LYS A 494 15.04 -9.83 -16.23
N PHE A 495 16.20 -9.61 -15.58
CA PHE A 495 16.39 -8.55 -14.58
C PHE A 495 17.50 -7.55 -14.92
N LYS A 496 17.66 -7.24 -16.21
CA LYS A 496 18.60 -6.24 -16.72
C LYS A 496 18.61 -4.88 -15.97
N PRO A 497 17.48 -4.36 -15.43
CA PRO A 497 17.49 -3.12 -14.66
C PRO A 497 18.26 -3.15 -13.33
N ILE A 498 18.56 -4.32 -12.76
CA ILE A 498 19.22 -4.42 -11.45
C ILE A 498 20.63 -3.79 -11.48
N SER A 499 21.46 -4.13 -12.47
CA SER A 499 22.88 -3.69 -12.45
C SER A 499 23.04 -2.16 -12.51
N PRO A 500 22.31 -1.40 -13.35
CA PRO A 500 22.32 0.07 -13.30
C PRO A 500 21.85 0.65 -11.96
N LEU A 501 20.77 0.11 -11.37
CA LEU A 501 20.26 0.58 -10.07
C LEU A 501 21.28 0.33 -8.94
N VAL A 502 21.93 -0.83 -8.93
CA VAL A 502 22.98 -1.17 -7.95
C VAL A 502 24.21 -0.28 -8.14
N GLN A 503 24.63 0.01 -9.37
CA GLN A 503 25.71 0.97 -9.65
C GLN A 503 25.39 2.36 -9.09
N GLN A 504 24.18 2.87 -9.34
CA GLN A 504 23.73 4.16 -8.83
C GLN A 504 23.71 4.20 -7.29
N TYR A 505 23.23 3.14 -6.64
CA TYR A 505 23.24 3.02 -5.19
C TYR A 505 24.67 3.01 -4.61
N VAL A 506 25.59 2.24 -5.19
CA VAL A 506 27.00 2.18 -4.78
C VAL A 506 27.69 3.54 -4.94
N GLU A 507 27.47 4.24 -6.06
CA GLU A 507 28.04 5.57 -6.30
C GLU A 507 27.51 6.62 -5.30
N MET A 508 26.22 6.54 -4.95
CA MET A 508 25.59 7.43 -3.98
C MET A 508 26.15 7.21 -2.56
N ILE A 509 26.37 5.96 -2.13
CA ILE A 509 27.03 5.64 -0.86
C ILE A 509 28.44 6.24 -0.79
N GLY A 510 29.24 6.11 -1.86
CA GLY A 510 30.60 6.68 -1.91
C GLY A 510 30.63 8.21 -1.82
N LYS A 511 29.61 8.90 -2.36
CA LYS A 511 29.45 10.37 -2.22
C LYS A 511 28.92 10.79 -0.84
N ALA A 512 28.36 9.85 -0.07
CA ALA A 512 27.71 10.09 1.21
C ALA A 512 28.52 9.59 2.43
N GLU A 513 29.76 9.14 2.23
CA GLU A 513 30.55 8.41 3.24
C GLU A 513 30.75 9.16 4.57
N ASN A 514 30.93 10.49 4.52
CA ASN A 514 31.09 11.38 5.68
C ASN A 514 29.78 11.76 6.40
N TYR A 515 28.65 11.33 5.83
CA TYR A 515 27.29 11.77 6.19
C TYR A 515 26.38 10.59 6.60
N LEU A 516 26.84 9.36 6.44
CA LEU A 516 26.14 8.13 6.84
C LEU A 516 26.81 7.54 8.09
N ASP A 517 26.24 7.86 9.25
CA ASP A 517 26.65 7.32 10.55
C ASP A 517 26.13 5.87 10.78
N GLU A 518 25.23 5.35 9.92
CA GLU A 518 24.71 3.96 9.97
C GLU A 518 25.49 3.01 9.01
N ASP A 519 26.23 2.03 9.56
CA ASP A 519 27.00 1.05 8.78
C ASP A 519 26.13 0.11 7.93
N GLU A 520 24.87 -0.11 8.29
CA GLU A 520 23.96 -1.03 7.60
C GLU A 520 23.80 -0.72 6.09
N TRP A 521 23.87 0.56 5.70
CA TRP A 521 23.80 1.01 4.30
C TRP A 521 25.08 0.64 3.52
N LYS A 522 26.24 0.77 4.16
CA LYS A 522 27.56 0.43 3.60
C LYS A 522 27.68 -1.09 3.40
N GLU A 523 27.30 -1.87 4.40
CA GLU A 523 27.24 -3.34 4.31
C GLU A 523 26.29 -3.85 3.20
N THR A 524 25.14 -3.20 3.05
CA THR A 524 24.16 -3.55 2.01
C THR A 524 24.69 -3.20 0.61
N SER A 525 25.41 -2.07 0.48
CA SER A 525 26.13 -1.68 -0.74
C SER A 525 27.17 -2.71 -1.16
N LEU A 526 28.00 -3.17 -0.21
CA LEU A 526 28.98 -4.25 -0.43
C LEU A 526 28.28 -5.55 -0.87
N SER A 527 27.22 -5.95 -0.17
CA SER A 527 26.45 -7.17 -0.47
C SER A 527 25.85 -7.14 -1.89
N LEU A 528 25.27 -6.01 -2.30
CA LEU A 528 24.69 -5.82 -3.64
C LEU A 528 25.77 -5.77 -4.73
N SER A 529 26.89 -5.10 -4.47
CA SER A 529 28.03 -5.03 -5.40
C SER A 529 28.63 -6.43 -5.65
N THR A 530 28.88 -7.20 -4.59
CA THR A 530 29.38 -8.58 -4.68
C THR A 530 28.40 -9.50 -5.42
N LEU A 531 27.08 -9.32 -5.21
CA LEU A 531 26.05 -10.16 -5.81
C LEU A 531 25.82 -9.86 -7.30
N PHE A 532 25.74 -8.58 -7.69
CA PHE A 532 25.22 -8.16 -9.00
C PHE A 532 26.24 -7.47 -9.92
N LEU A 533 27.38 -7.03 -9.40
CA LEU A 533 28.43 -6.35 -10.17
C LEU A 533 29.75 -7.14 -10.23
N SER A 534 30.05 -7.95 -9.21
CA SER A 534 31.26 -8.77 -9.13
C SER A 534 31.10 -10.14 -9.81
N LEU A 535 32.21 -10.67 -10.32
CA LEU A 535 32.29 -12.05 -10.80
C LEU A 535 32.61 -13.03 -9.66
N SER A 536 32.00 -12.85 -8.47
CA SER A 536 32.29 -13.73 -7.32
C SER A 536 31.87 -15.18 -7.59
N ASN A 537 32.67 -16.10 -7.05
CA ASN A 537 32.42 -17.54 -7.02
C ASN A 537 31.90 -17.99 -5.63
N GLU A 538 31.40 -17.05 -4.82
CA GLU A 538 30.87 -17.35 -3.50
C GLU A 538 29.57 -18.16 -3.60
N VAL A 539 29.43 -19.17 -2.74
CA VAL A 539 28.25 -20.04 -2.70
C VAL A 539 27.12 -19.30 -1.99
N ILE A 540 26.34 -18.56 -2.78
CA ILE A 540 25.15 -17.85 -2.28
C ILE A 540 23.99 -18.84 -2.11
N SER A 541 23.41 -18.86 -0.92
CA SER A 541 22.21 -19.63 -0.59
C SER A 541 20.93 -18.83 -0.80
N ILE A 542 19.79 -19.51 -0.93
CA ILE A 542 18.48 -18.86 -1.01
C ILE A 542 18.12 -18.13 0.29
N ASP A 543 18.58 -18.62 1.45
CA ASP A 543 18.35 -18.01 2.75
C ASP A 543 19.16 -16.71 2.92
N TRP A 544 20.37 -16.65 2.37
CA TRP A 544 21.17 -15.42 2.33
C TRP A 544 20.50 -14.34 1.45
N LEU A 545 19.93 -14.72 0.30
CA LEU A 545 19.11 -13.80 -0.52
C LEU A 545 17.86 -13.31 0.22
N LEU A 546 17.17 -14.19 0.96
CA LEU A 546 16.01 -13.83 1.77
C LEU A 546 16.40 -12.87 2.91
N LEU A 547 17.55 -13.08 3.55
CA LEU A 547 18.08 -12.20 4.59
C LEU A 547 18.47 -10.82 4.01
N LEU A 548 19.15 -10.78 2.86
CA LEU A 548 19.48 -9.54 2.16
C LEU A 548 18.21 -8.79 1.74
N SER A 549 17.22 -9.48 1.16
CA SER A 549 15.93 -8.88 0.80
C SER A 549 15.21 -8.31 2.03
N LYS A 550 15.18 -9.04 3.15
CA LYS A 550 14.63 -8.52 4.41
C LYS A 550 15.38 -7.29 4.92
N LYS A 551 16.72 -7.26 4.86
CA LYS A 551 17.52 -6.08 5.24
C LYS A 551 17.21 -4.88 4.33
N MET A 552 17.07 -5.10 3.02
CA MET A 552 16.68 -4.06 2.07
C MET A 552 15.26 -3.54 2.31
N GLN A 553 14.28 -4.42 2.58
CA GLN A 553 12.93 -4.04 2.99
C GLN A 553 12.94 -3.20 4.27
N GLU A 554 13.75 -3.58 5.25
CA GLU A 554 13.83 -2.88 6.54
C GLU A 554 14.47 -1.49 6.39
N LEU A 555 15.60 -1.38 5.68
CA LEU A 555 16.23 -0.08 5.36
C LEU A 555 15.31 0.80 4.51
N HIS A 556 14.62 0.24 3.50
CA HIS A 556 13.61 0.97 2.72
C HIS A 556 12.46 1.46 3.61
N LYS A 557 11.94 0.63 4.50
CA LYS A 557 10.89 1.02 5.45
C LYS A 557 11.37 2.10 6.43
N ARG A 558 12.60 2.00 6.94
CA ARG A 558 13.23 3.04 7.79
C ARG A 558 13.42 4.35 7.02
N SER A 559 13.76 4.32 5.74
CA SER A 559 13.92 5.53 4.91
C SER A 559 12.61 6.21 4.48
N THR A 560 11.49 5.49 4.54
CA THR A 560 10.15 5.98 4.14
C THR A 560 9.30 6.38 5.35
N VAL A 561 9.66 5.91 6.55
CA VAL A 561 9.13 6.39 7.82
C VAL A 561 10.07 7.48 8.33
N MET A 562 9.54 8.70 8.52
CA MET A 562 10.25 9.87 9.08
C MET A 562 11.08 10.68 8.07
N VAL A 563 10.38 11.50 7.26
CA VAL A 563 10.88 12.87 7.05
C VAL A 563 10.71 13.57 8.40
N GLU A 564 11.80 13.98 9.03
CA GLU A 564 11.70 14.78 10.24
C GLU A 564 10.93 16.07 9.94
N PRO A 565 9.90 16.43 10.74
CA PRO A 565 9.14 17.66 10.54
C PRO A 565 9.99 18.93 10.71
N ASP A 566 11.22 18.78 11.20
CA ASP A 566 12.15 19.85 11.57
C ASP A 566 13.11 20.23 10.43
N SER A 567 13.13 19.52 9.29
CA SER A 567 13.96 19.89 8.14
C SER A 567 13.26 20.94 7.27
N PHE A 568 13.53 22.24 7.51
CA PHE A 568 12.94 23.33 6.71
C PHE A 568 13.92 24.47 6.40
N ILE A 569 13.57 25.31 5.40
CA ILE A 569 14.16 26.63 5.21
C ILE A 569 13.11 27.70 5.47
N SER A 570 13.39 28.68 6.33
CA SER A 570 12.53 29.85 6.56
C SER A 570 13.34 31.14 6.37
N LEU A 571 12.89 32.05 5.50
CA LEU A 571 13.59 33.31 5.20
C LEU A 571 12.64 34.43 4.70
N PRO A 572 13.00 35.72 4.83
CA PRO A 572 12.17 36.83 4.37
C PRO A 572 12.28 37.10 2.86
N HIS A 573 13.48 36.98 2.27
CA HIS A 573 13.72 37.26 0.85
C HIS A 573 14.94 36.51 0.32
N ALA A 574 14.84 35.94 -0.88
CA ALA A 574 15.97 35.39 -1.63
C ALA A 574 16.14 36.03 -3.03
N PHE A 575 17.37 36.41 -3.38
CA PHE A 575 17.76 36.95 -4.69
C PHE A 575 18.92 36.17 -5.30
N ASN A 576 18.86 35.84 -6.59
CA ASN A 576 19.97 35.18 -7.32
C ASN A 576 20.51 33.92 -6.61
N SER A 577 19.66 33.20 -5.89
CA SER A 577 20.08 32.17 -4.91
C SER A 577 19.58 30.77 -5.29
N CYS A 578 20.09 29.76 -4.59
CA CYS A 578 19.63 28.38 -4.72
C CYS A 578 19.24 27.84 -3.34
N LEU A 579 17.97 27.47 -3.18
CA LEU A 579 17.40 26.99 -1.91
C LEU A 579 17.02 25.51 -2.06
N TYR A 580 17.59 24.66 -1.21
CA TYR A 580 17.30 23.23 -1.18
C TYR A 580 16.87 22.80 0.22
N SER A 581 15.72 22.14 0.35
CA SER A 581 15.22 21.55 1.59
C SER A 581 14.66 20.16 1.32
N SER A 582 14.96 19.17 2.17
CA SER A 582 14.27 17.87 2.11
C SER A 582 12.82 17.95 2.63
N GLY A 583 12.51 18.91 3.49
CA GLY A 583 11.16 19.23 3.94
C GLY A 583 10.68 20.58 3.38
N ASN A 584 10.08 21.40 4.24
CA ASN A 584 9.39 22.62 3.81
C ASN A 584 10.35 23.75 3.40
N VAL A 585 9.87 24.67 2.56
CA VAL A 585 10.50 25.98 2.33
C VAL A 585 9.44 27.07 2.47
N SER A 586 9.70 28.05 3.34
CA SER A 586 8.81 29.17 3.63
C SER A 586 9.51 30.50 3.35
N ILE A 587 8.97 31.28 2.42
CA ILE A 587 9.41 32.64 2.13
C ILE A 587 8.32 33.62 2.58
N VAL A 588 8.52 34.18 3.77
CA VAL A 588 7.48 34.93 4.51
C VAL A 588 7.43 36.43 4.20
N GLY A 589 8.49 36.98 3.60
CA GLY A 589 8.59 38.40 3.27
C GLY A 589 8.19 38.71 1.83
N LYS A 590 8.96 39.57 1.17
CA LYS A 590 8.63 40.11 -0.17
C LYS A 590 8.68 39.07 -1.29
N GLY A 591 9.25 37.88 -1.06
CA GLY A 591 9.27 36.76 -2.00
C GLY A 591 10.68 36.41 -2.47
N CYS A 592 10.82 36.00 -3.73
CA CYS A 592 12.11 35.66 -4.32
C CYS A 592 12.21 36.05 -5.81
N ILE A 593 13.44 36.41 -6.20
CA ILE A 593 13.76 36.81 -7.59
C ILE A 593 14.97 36.01 -8.07
N ASN A 594 14.85 35.47 -9.29
CA ASN A 594 15.89 34.69 -9.96
C ASN A 594 16.51 33.62 -9.05
N THR A 595 15.65 32.90 -8.32
CA THR A 595 16.07 31.99 -7.24
C THR A 595 15.47 30.62 -7.51
N LYS A 596 16.31 29.61 -7.66
CA LYS A 596 15.85 28.22 -7.81
C LYS A 596 15.50 27.66 -6.44
N ILE A 597 14.32 27.04 -6.32
CA ILE A 597 13.83 26.47 -5.05
C ILE A 597 13.45 25.01 -5.25
N HIS A 598 13.91 24.15 -4.35
CA HIS A 598 13.45 22.76 -4.26
C HIS A 598 13.10 22.43 -2.80
N ALA A 599 11.80 22.28 -2.53
CA ALA A 599 11.27 21.74 -1.28
C ALA A 599 10.83 20.28 -1.51
N GLY A 600 11.37 19.32 -0.76
CA GLY A 600 10.85 17.95 -0.73
C GLY A 600 9.49 17.88 -0.01
N GLY A 601 9.25 18.79 0.93
CA GLY A 601 7.96 19.08 1.54
C GLY A 601 7.14 20.09 0.74
N SER A 602 6.38 20.93 1.45
CA SER A 602 5.60 22.02 0.85
C SER A 602 6.44 23.28 0.63
N LEU A 603 6.10 24.03 -0.42
CA LEU A 603 6.65 25.38 -0.66
C LEU A 603 5.58 26.44 -0.39
N HIS A 604 5.85 27.36 0.54
CA HIS A 604 5.02 28.55 0.77
C HIS A 604 5.78 29.84 0.44
N VAL A 605 5.18 30.72 -0.36
CA VAL A 605 5.71 32.07 -0.62
C VAL A 605 4.59 33.10 -0.42
N SER A 606 4.69 33.90 0.63
CA SER A 606 3.72 34.96 0.95
C SER A 606 3.88 36.20 0.06
N GLY A 607 5.05 36.36 -0.55
CA GLY A 607 5.40 37.44 -1.48
C GLY A 607 5.34 37.04 -2.96
N VAL A 608 6.21 37.64 -3.76
CA VAL A 608 6.27 37.44 -5.22
C VAL A 608 7.36 36.47 -5.63
N VAL A 609 7.07 35.51 -6.52
CA VAL A 609 8.06 34.64 -7.16
C VAL A 609 8.31 35.13 -8.60
N ARG A 610 9.54 35.56 -8.92
CA ARG A 610 9.91 36.03 -10.27
C ARG A 610 11.15 35.35 -10.83
N GLY A 611 10.98 34.64 -11.93
CA GLY A 611 12.03 33.94 -12.66
C GLY A 611 12.46 32.63 -12.02
N GLU A 612 13.21 31.84 -12.79
CA GLU A 612 13.64 30.47 -12.46
C GLU A 612 12.50 29.49 -12.15
N GLU A 613 12.89 28.32 -11.66
CA GLU A 613 12.04 27.16 -11.35
C GLU A 613 11.90 26.99 -9.83
N VAL A 614 10.68 26.78 -9.37
CA VAL A 614 10.36 26.47 -7.96
C VAL A 614 9.59 25.15 -7.87
N TYR A 615 10.00 24.27 -6.95
CA TYR A 615 9.44 22.93 -6.77
C TYR A 615 8.97 22.68 -5.34
N GLY A 616 7.82 22.02 -5.18
CA GLY A 616 7.29 21.53 -3.90
C GLY A 616 6.76 20.10 -3.98
N GLY A 617 7.40 19.16 -3.29
CA GLY A 617 7.06 17.74 -3.28
C GLY A 617 5.72 17.41 -2.59
N LEU A 618 5.24 18.28 -1.69
CA LEU A 618 3.92 18.21 -1.05
C LEU A 618 3.00 19.37 -1.47
N GLY A 619 3.23 19.94 -2.66
CA GLY A 619 2.46 21.07 -3.20
C GLY A 619 3.12 22.43 -2.99
N VAL A 620 2.56 23.44 -3.66
CA VAL A 620 3.09 24.81 -3.70
C VAL A 620 1.96 25.81 -3.45
N LYS A 621 2.20 26.83 -2.60
CA LYS A 621 1.28 27.94 -2.35
C LYS A 621 2.00 29.29 -2.46
N ILE A 622 1.67 30.08 -3.49
CA ILE A 622 2.31 31.35 -3.81
C ILE A 622 1.27 32.49 -3.84
N ASN A 623 1.64 33.69 -3.37
CA ASN A 623 0.77 34.87 -3.49
C ASN A 623 0.79 35.47 -4.91
N GLU A 624 1.93 35.98 -5.39
CA GLU A 624 2.08 36.45 -6.78
C GLU A 624 3.20 35.69 -7.49
N VAL A 625 3.00 35.29 -8.74
CA VAL A 625 4.04 34.67 -9.59
C VAL A 625 4.09 35.27 -10.98
N GLY A 626 5.30 35.35 -11.53
CA GLY A 626 5.57 35.76 -12.90
C GLY A 626 6.03 37.22 -13.02
N SER A 627 6.19 37.67 -14.27
CA SER A 627 6.64 39.02 -14.59
C SER A 627 6.20 39.38 -16.01
N LEU A 628 5.81 40.64 -16.24
CA LEU A 628 5.53 41.16 -17.59
C LEU A 628 6.78 41.20 -18.50
N ARG A 629 7.98 41.14 -17.91
CA ARG A 629 9.27 41.16 -18.61
C ARG A 629 10.29 40.28 -17.88
N GLY A 630 11.01 39.44 -18.61
CA GLY A 630 12.10 38.60 -18.08
C GLY A 630 11.92 37.11 -18.37
N LYS A 631 12.69 36.27 -17.66
CA LYS A 631 12.63 34.81 -17.77
C LYS A 631 11.26 34.29 -17.31
N PRO A 632 10.59 33.39 -18.05
CA PRO A 632 9.39 32.69 -17.59
C PRO A 632 9.64 32.04 -16.22
N THR A 633 8.62 32.10 -15.35
CA THR A 633 8.69 31.49 -14.02
C THR A 633 7.99 30.15 -14.07
N VAL A 634 8.64 29.10 -13.55
CA VAL A 634 8.13 27.72 -13.63
C VAL A 634 7.80 27.22 -12.23
N ILE A 635 6.55 26.77 -12.02
CA ILE A 635 6.11 26.12 -10.78
C ILE A 635 5.95 24.63 -11.05
N CYS A 636 6.65 23.79 -10.29
CA CYS A 636 6.67 22.33 -10.46
C CYS A 636 6.14 21.61 -9.20
N VAL A 637 5.25 20.62 -9.39
CA VAL A 637 4.85 19.66 -8.33
C VAL A 637 4.72 18.23 -8.89
N PRO A 638 4.75 17.18 -8.04
CA PRO A 638 4.40 15.81 -8.44
C PRO A 638 2.98 15.66 -9.02
N ASN A 639 2.73 14.56 -9.72
CA ASN A 639 1.45 14.28 -10.39
C ASN A 639 0.24 14.18 -9.44
N ASN A 640 0.46 13.85 -8.17
CA ASN A 640 -0.56 13.73 -7.13
C ASN A 640 -0.69 14.97 -6.24
N GLN A 641 -0.09 16.11 -6.62
CA GLN A 641 -0.03 17.32 -5.82
C GLN A 641 -0.71 18.53 -6.49
N THR A 642 -0.91 19.58 -5.72
CA THR A 642 -1.65 20.78 -6.11
C THR A 642 -0.77 22.03 -6.07
N ILE A 643 -1.00 22.95 -7.01
CA ILE A 643 -0.43 24.29 -7.04
C ILE A 643 -1.55 25.29 -6.72
N GLU A 644 -1.38 26.11 -5.68
CA GLU A 644 -2.26 27.23 -5.34
C GLU A 644 -1.55 28.56 -5.57
N VAL A 645 -2.17 29.46 -6.35
CA VAL A 645 -1.64 30.80 -6.62
C VAL A 645 -2.74 31.85 -6.53
N ASN A 646 -2.53 32.90 -5.73
CA ASN A 646 -3.50 33.99 -5.60
C ASN A 646 -3.55 34.88 -6.86
N LYS A 647 -2.39 35.17 -7.47
CA LYS A 647 -2.27 35.88 -8.77
C LYS A 647 -1.13 35.28 -9.60
N ALA A 648 -1.45 34.72 -10.77
CA ALA A 648 -0.47 34.19 -11.71
C ALA A 648 -0.46 35.01 -13.00
N MET A 649 0.69 35.59 -13.33
CA MET A 649 0.86 36.44 -14.50
C MET A 649 1.05 35.63 -15.78
N GLU A 650 0.71 36.25 -16.91
CA GLU A 650 0.97 35.73 -18.26
C GLU A 650 2.43 35.22 -18.41
N GLY A 651 2.61 34.14 -19.15
CA GLY A 651 3.91 33.50 -19.38
C GLY A 651 4.42 32.64 -18.22
N THR A 652 3.71 32.59 -17.08
CA THR A 652 3.99 31.61 -16.02
C THR A 652 3.72 30.19 -16.52
N VAL A 653 4.63 29.27 -16.21
CA VAL A 653 4.52 27.85 -16.55
C VAL A 653 4.12 27.07 -15.31
N ILE A 654 3.00 26.37 -15.38
CA ILE A 654 2.52 25.43 -14.36
C ILE A 654 2.86 24.01 -14.83
N GLN A 655 3.62 23.28 -14.04
CA GLN A 655 4.03 21.91 -14.32
C GLN A 655 3.57 20.97 -13.20
N ILE A 656 2.81 19.93 -13.58
CA ILE A 656 2.31 18.90 -12.67
C ILE A 656 2.74 17.54 -13.24
N GLY A 657 3.68 16.89 -12.56
CA GLY A 657 4.39 15.73 -13.10
C GLY A 657 5.16 16.07 -14.38
N SER A 658 4.85 15.36 -15.47
CA SER A 658 5.41 15.59 -16.81
C SER A 658 4.67 16.65 -17.63
N ILE A 659 3.45 17.02 -17.23
CA ILE A 659 2.56 17.90 -18.01
C ILE A 659 2.87 19.36 -17.69
N LYS A 660 2.94 20.19 -18.72
CA LYS A 660 3.20 21.64 -18.61
C LYS A 660 2.09 22.43 -19.28
N HIS A 661 1.67 23.51 -18.64
CA HIS A 661 0.74 24.50 -19.19
C HIS A 661 1.34 25.91 -19.03
N ILE A 662 1.29 26.72 -20.09
CA ILE A 662 1.76 28.11 -20.06
C ILE A 662 0.52 29.01 -20.05
N LEU A 663 0.42 29.87 -19.03
CA LEU A 663 -0.68 30.81 -18.91
C LEU A 663 -0.59 31.88 -20.01
N LYS A 664 -1.66 32.02 -20.80
CA LYS A 664 -1.76 32.98 -21.91
C LYS A 664 -2.25 34.37 -21.49
N GLU A 665 -2.72 34.50 -20.25
CA GLU A 665 -3.22 35.73 -19.67
C GLU A 665 -2.97 35.73 -18.16
N THR A 666 -3.18 36.87 -17.48
CA THR A 666 -3.06 36.95 -16.02
C THR A 666 -4.35 36.48 -15.35
N VAL A 667 -4.23 35.49 -14.47
CA VAL A 667 -5.35 34.82 -13.78
C VAL A 667 -5.22 34.91 -12.26
N TYR A 668 -6.35 34.80 -11.55
CA TYR A 668 -6.46 34.98 -10.10
C TYR A 668 -7.10 33.76 -9.44
N HIS A 669 -6.78 33.53 -8.17
CA HIS A 669 -7.29 32.43 -7.34
C HIS A 669 -7.18 31.05 -7.99
N VAL A 670 -6.03 30.78 -8.62
CA VAL A 670 -5.74 29.52 -9.32
C VAL A 670 -5.49 28.40 -8.31
N ARG A 671 -6.25 27.31 -8.41
CA ARG A 671 -5.86 26.00 -7.92
C ARG A 671 -5.71 25.05 -9.11
N ALA A 672 -4.51 24.50 -9.31
CA ALA A 672 -4.18 23.60 -10.41
C ALA A 672 -3.80 22.21 -9.89
N ARG A 673 -4.42 21.16 -10.43
CA ARG A 673 -4.18 19.74 -10.13
C ARG A 673 -4.43 18.87 -11.37
N LEU A 674 -4.02 17.60 -11.37
CA LEU A 674 -4.43 16.67 -12.43
C LEU A 674 -5.83 16.10 -12.18
N ASP A 675 -6.55 15.84 -13.28
CA ASP A 675 -7.75 15.03 -13.30
C ASP A 675 -7.46 13.54 -13.58
N HIS A 676 -8.52 12.73 -13.70
CA HIS A 676 -8.42 11.30 -14.00
C HIS A 676 -7.89 10.99 -15.40
N ASN A 677 -7.89 11.97 -16.32
CA ASN A 677 -7.42 11.86 -17.70
C ASN A 677 -6.00 12.41 -17.89
N GLN A 678 -5.28 12.74 -16.80
CA GLN A 678 -3.97 13.39 -16.84
C GLN A 678 -3.99 14.77 -17.54
N CYS A 679 -5.10 15.50 -17.43
CA CYS A 679 -5.21 16.90 -17.83
C CYS A 679 -5.11 17.82 -16.60
N ILE A 680 -4.53 19.02 -16.77
CA ILE A 680 -4.49 20.03 -15.69
C ILE A 680 -5.88 20.67 -15.57
N LEU A 681 -6.54 20.39 -14.45
CA LEU A 681 -7.77 21.03 -14.02
C LEU A 681 -7.44 22.35 -13.31
N PHE A 682 -8.09 23.42 -13.74
CA PHE A 682 -8.05 24.73 -13.10
C PHE A 682 -9.35 24.97 -12.33
N GLU A 683 -9.26 25.01 -11.00
CA GLU A 683 -10.35 25.41 -10.11
C GLU A 683 -10.12 26.86 -9.67
N THR A 684 -11.06 27.75 -9.98
CA THR A 684 -11.14 29.09 -9.37
C THR A 684 -12.05 29.03 -8.16
N TYR A 685 -11.52 29.34 -6.98
CA TYR A 685 -12.33 29.43 -5.76
C TYR A 685 -12.62 30.89 -5.43
N ASN A 686 -13.90 31.23 -5.27
CA ASN A 686 -14.29 32.53 -4.73
C ASN A 686 -13.84 32.61 -3.27
N GLY A 687 -12.85 33.46 -3.00
CA GLY A 687 -12.34 33.69 -1.64
C GLY A 687 -13.42 34.31 -0.76
N GLY A 688 -14.16 33.48 -0.03
CA GLY A 688 -15.02 33.94 1.06
C GLY A 688 -14.17 34.66 2.10
N LYS A 689 -14.52 35.92 2.40
CA LYS A 689 -13.97 36.63 3.55
C LYS A 689 -14.47 35.91 4.82
N SER A 690 -13.52 35.39 5.59
CA SER A 690 -13.69 34.93 6.98
C SER A 690 -12.90 35.84 7.90
#